data_AF-A0A926IGN3-F1
#
_entry.id   AF-A0A926IGN3-F1
#
_cell.length_a   1.000
_cell.length_b   1.000
_cell.length_c   1.000
_cell.angle_alpha   90.00
_cell.angle_beta   90.00
_cell.angle_gamma   90.00
#
_symmetry.space_group_name_H-M   'P 1'
#
loop_
_entity.id
_entity.type
_entity.pdbx_description
1 polymer ?
#
loop_
_entity_poly.entity_id
_entity_poly.type
_entity_poly.pdbx_seq_one_letter_code
_entity_poly.pdbx_strand_id
1 'polypeptide(L)'
;IEIYTLPNKEGERVLAYTLDKKEEVWKTYLKVFSQSEVLYITYETYGDTVEAEDINQLQGAAYYLENFIENVKNKLASHEEDKVRHITGKERESWNSRAFQKDLEVTNQNLQMTNENLEATNQNLGLTQQELLSHKSAKDNPHAVTKHQVGLGNVEDIQQASKAEFILHKEDLSNPHQVTKDQVGLGNLDNIQQASKTEFNTHNQDTIRHLTPAERANWNDKYTRNEIDNKLAAMEMNIDWKESVATFADIATTYPEPQDGWTVNVNDTDYTYRFNGTKWIAVSANAIPKATSQVDGLMAKEDKTNLDDMNSKKHTHSNKSLIDTLTQVLINNWNSAFTHISDAVKHITAAERTLWNTVSNKVDKVTGKGLSTEDYTTAEKSKLSGIEVNANRYVHPSDANTRHVTDTEKATWNGKANASHGNHVPATQTANNKKFLRCDNTWQDVTPGNIGAAALEHDHDSRYYTESEANAKFVSKEDLGAAGYGDMTKAVYDKNGNGSVDKAEAVPWTGVTGKPSTFPPSSHNHDGSYATKKLRASHYTRFTVAGEANKYYPVIIRLGGAAFGACHLSISRGYNWTAPDSWNTATHRGGLTLGILWNGDTYWGGNSGSSYVVTMFDESYTTMVAGLSYCTSGLVVWLRGGGAQYQIESDYGIATTVEVKLTDFTDSANRVFPVRSNTNSVEVEVRAKFTNRSGALYDQGARVYSPKNKPTAADVGALPKKGLTWNDLKGV
;
A
#
# COMPACT_ATOMS: atom_id res chain seq x y z
N ILE A 1 -144.94 -1.22 47.36
CA ILE A 1 -145.37 0.20 47.39
C ILE A 1 -146.73 0.25 48.08
N GLU A 2 -146.90 1.12 49.06
CA GLU A 2 -148.17 1.35 49.77
C GLU A 2 -148.53 2.84 49.74
N ILE A 3 -149.81 3.17 49.57
CA ILE A 3 -150.27 4.56 49.31
C ILE A 3 -151.50 4.87 50.15
N TYR A 4 -151.46 6.01 50.85
CA TYR A 4 -152.50 6.44 51.79
C TYR A 4 -152.81 7.94 51.64
N THR A 5 -154.01 8.36 52.03
CA THR A 5 -154.46 9.76 51.94
C THR A 5 -153.97 10.64 53.09
N LEU A 6 -153.49 10.07 54.19
CA LEU A 6 -152.84 10.77 55.30
C LEU A 6 -151.42 10.20 55.56
N PRO A 7 -150.53 10.96 56.22
CA PRO A 7 -149.18 10.49 56.52
C PRO A 7 -149.17 9.28 57.47
N ASN A 8 -148.02 8.59 57.57
CA ASN A 8 -147.80 7.45 58.46
C ASN A 8 -148.70 6.22 58.22
N LYS A 9 -149.18 6.05 56.97
CA LYS A 9 -150.11 4.97 56.56
C LYS A 9 -151.49 5.05 57.24
N GLU A 10 -151.89 6.24 57.67
CA GLU A 10 -153.22 6.51 58.20
C GLU A 10 -154.15 7.03 57.09
N GLY A 11 -155.46 7.09 57.36
CA GLY A 11 -156.47 7.44 56.36
C GLY A 11 -156.83 6.30 55.41
N GLU A 12 -157.52 6.62 54.32
CA GLU A 12 -157.95 5.61 53.35
C GLU A 12 -156.76 5.13 52.50
N ARG A 13 -156.63 3.81 52.40
CA ARG A 13 -155.61 3.18 51.56
C ARG A 13 -156.05 3.25 50.10
N VAL A 14 -155.26 3.90 49.26
CA VAL A 14 -155.54 3.99 47.83
C VAL A 14 -155.02 2.73 47.14
N LEU A 15 -155.96 1.85 46.77
CA LEU A 15 -155.66 0.60 46.08
C LEU A 15 -155.69 0.73 44.55
N ALA A 16 -156.31 1.79 44.04
CA ALA A 16 -156.39 2.08 42.61
C ALA A 16 -155.12 2.77 42.11
N TYR A 17 -154.07 1.98 41.89
CA TYR A 17 -152.85 2.45 41.23
C TYR A 17 -152.31 1.40 40.25
N THR A 18 -151.56 1.85 39.27
CA THR A 18 -150.83 0.99 38.32
C THR A 18 -149.36 1.35 38.33
N LEU A 19 -148.50 0.33 38.20
CA LEU A 19 -147.07 0.49 37.99
C LEU A 19 -146.78 0.15 36.53
N ASP A 20 -146.20 1.10 35.80
CA ASP A 20 -145.78 0.90 34.42
C ASP A 20 -144.24 0.89 34.38
N LYS A 21 -143.68 -0.25 33.99
CA LYS A 21 -142.24 -0.40 33.73
C LYS A 21 -142.03 -0.24 32.23
N LYS A 22 -141.65 0.96 31.81
CA LYS A 22 -141.14 1.19 30.45
C LYS A 22 -139.65 0.84 30.42
N GLU A 23 -139.15 0.42 29.25
CA GLU A 23 -137.87 -0.28 28.94
C GLU A 23 -136.54 0.26 29.52
N GLU A 24 -136.53 1.19 30.48
CA GLU A 24 -135.34 1.69 31.16
C GLU A 24 -135.28 1.20 32.61
N VAL A 25 -134.23 0.42 32.93
CA VAL A 25 -134.13 -0.45 34.12
C VAL A 25 -134.07 0.27 35.48
N TRP A 26 -133.91 1.59 35.50
CA TRP A 26 -133.72 2.38 36.72
C TRP A 26 -134.88 3.34 37.04
N LYS A 27 -135.99 3.29 36.28
CA LYS A 27 -137.20 4.09 36.53
C LYS A 27 -138.46 3.22 36.50
N THR A 28 -139.30 3.34 37.52
CA THR A 28 -140.66 2.76 37.53
C THR A 28 -141.67 3.90 37.66
N TYR A 29 -142.63 3.97 36.74
CA TYR A 29 -143.67 5.01 36.77
C TYR A 29 -144.87 4.51 37.58
N LEU A 30 -145.24 5.26 38.62
CA LEU A 30 -146.42 5.00 39.42
C LEU A 30 -147.53 5.97 39.02
N LYS A 31 -148.68 5.43 38.64
CA LYS A 31 -149.89 6.21 38.35
C LYS A 31 -150.97 5.87 39.37
N VAL A 32 -151.42 6.86 40.13
CA VAL A 32 -152.39 6.70 41.21
C VAL A 32 -153.66 7.45 40.86
N PHE A 33 -154.82 6.81 41.07
CA PHE A 33 -156.12 7.42 40.84
C PHE A 33 -156.79 7.66 42.20
N SER A 34 -156.86 8.92 42.62
CA SER A 34 -157.50 9.33 43.87
C SER A 34 -158.19 10.68 43.72
N GLN A 35 -159.26 10.90 44.48
CA GLN A 35 -159.93 12.20 44.63
C GLN A 35 -159.27 13.08 45.71
N SER A 36 -158.32 12.53 46.47
CA SER A 36 -157.55 13.28 47.48
C SER A 36 -156.49 14.15 46.83
N GLU A 37 -156.40 15.42 47.25
CA GLU A 37 -155.38 16.35 46.74
C GLU A 37 -153.95 15.94 47.14
N VAL A 38 -153.79 15.23 48.25
CA VAL A 38 -152.47 14.79 48.76
C VAL A 38 -152.48 13.29 49.02
N LEU A 39 -151.36 12.64 48.68
CA LEU A 39 -151.12 11.21 48.85
C LEU A 39 -149.71 10.98 49.42
N TYR A 40 -149.60 10.00 50.32
CA TYR A 40 -148.35 9.58 50.95
C TYR A 40 -147.98 8.18 50.49
N ILE A 41 -146.81 8.03 49.86
CA ILE A 41 -146.34 6.79 49.24
C ILE A 41 -145.12 6.26 49.99
N THR A 42 -145.15 4.98 50.35
CA THR A 42 -144.00 4.27 50.93
C THR A 42 -143.56 3.14 50.01
N TYR A 43 -142.26 3.03 49.75
CA TYR A 43 -141.67 1.97 48.93
C TYR A 43 -140.32 1.54 49.51
N GLU A 44 -139.91 0.29 49.26
CA GLU A 44 -138.57 -0.22 49.55
C GLU A 44 -137.84 -0.51 48.25
N THR A 45 -136.53 -0.26 48.22
CA THR A 45 -135.62 -0.58 47.12
C THR A 45 -134.71 -1.75 47.54
N TYR A 46 -134.60 -2.78 46.71
CA TYR A 46 -133.58 -3.82 46.92
C TYR A 46 -132.22 -3.27 46.45
N GLY A 47 -131.39 -2.81 47.38
CA GLY A 47 -129.98 -2.52 47.16
C GLY A 47 -129.10 -3.77 47.33
N ASP A 48 -127.91 -3.73 46.75
CA ASP A 48 -126.96 -4.84 46.60
C ASP A 48 -126.52 -5.48 47.94
N THR A 49 -126.34 -6.81 47.96
CA THR A 49 -125.97 -7.56 49.18
C THR A 49 -124.51 -8.00 49.08
N VAL A 50 -123.64 -7.61 50.01
CA VAL A 50 -122.22 -7.99 50.02
C VAL A 50 -122.09 -9.50 50.20
N GLU A 51 -121.44 -10.19 49.26
CA GLU A 51 -121.29 -11.65 49.33
C GLU A 51 -120.10 -12.03 50.22
N ALA A 52 -120.12 -13.25 50.79
CA ALA A 52 -119.03 -13.73 51.65
C ALA A 52 -117.66 -13.74 50.94
N GLU A 53 -117.67 -13.85 49.61
CA GLU A 53 -116.48 -13.79 48.78
C GLU A 53 -115.81 -12.42 48.81
N ASP A 54 -116.59 -11.34 48.87
CA ASP A 54 -116.07 -9.96 48.95
C ASP A 54 -115.32 -9.73 50.28
N ILE A 55 -115.87 -10.27 51.38
CA ILE A 55 -115.24 -10.22 52.71
C ILE A 55 -113.95 -11.04 52.74
N ASN A 56 -113.95 -12.23 52.13
CA ASN A 56 -112.78 -13.10 52.07
C ASN A 56 -111.64 -12.48 51.24
N GLN A 57 -111.96 -11.81 50.12
CA GLN A 57 -110.97 -11.08 49.32
C GLN A 57 -110.35 -9.94 50.12
N LEU A 58 -111.16 -9.22 50.90
CA LEU A 58 -110.70 -8.13 51.75
C LEU A 58 -109.80 -8.63 52.89
N GLN A 59 -110.14 -9.77 53.50
CA GLN A 59 -109.30 -10.45 54.50
C GLN A 59 -107.97 -10.95 53.91
N GLY A 60 -108.00 -11.52 52.71
CA GLY A 60 -106.78 -11.93 52.00
C GLY A 60 -105.84 -10.74 51.73
N ALA A 61 -106.38 -9.62 51.23
CA ALA A 61 -105.62 -8.41 50.98
C ALA A 61 -105.02 -7.82 52.28
N ALA A 62 -105.79 -7.82 53.38
CA ALA A 62 -105.30 -7.38 54.69
C ALA A 62 -104.14 -8.24 55.20
N TYR A 63 -104.24 -9.57 55.07
CA TYR A 63 -103.18 -10.51 55.47
C TYR A 63 -101.88 -10.33 54.68
N TYR A 64 -101.97 -10.08 53.37
CA TYR A 64 -100.80 -9.78 52.54
C TYR A 64 -100.14 -8.45 52.92
N LEU A 65 -100.94 -7.43 53.23
CA LEU A 65 -100.44 -6.13 53.63
C LEU A 65 -99.71 -6.20 54.99
N GLU A 66 -100.25 -6.94 55.96
CA GLU A 66 -99.60 -7.14 57.25
C GLU A 66 -98.25 -7.86 57.11
N ASN A 67 -98.18 -8.93 56.32
CA ASN A 67 -96.91 -9.63 56.05
C ASN A 67 -95.89 -8.74 55.33
N PHE A 68 -96.35 -7.90 54.40
CA PHE A 68 -95.46 -6.96 53.71
C PHE A 68 -94.90 -5.91 54.67
N ILE A 69 -95.75 -5.35 55.53
CA ILE A 69 -95.35 -4.40 56.57
C ILE A 69 -94.33 -5.06 57.51
N GLU A 70 -94.56 -6.30 57.94
CA GLU A 70 -93.66 -7.03 58.82
C GLU A 70 -92.31 -7.33 58.14
N ASN A 71 -92.32 -7.67 56.85
CA ASN A 71 -91.10 -7.86 56.06
C ASN A 71 -90.29 -6.55 55.92
N VAL A 72 -90.97 -5.43 55.67
CA VAL A 72 -90.34 -4.11 55.59
C VAL A 72 -89.78 -3.69 56.94
N LYS A 73 -90.50 -3.90 58.04
CA LYS A 73 -90.01 -3.66 59.40
C LYS A 73 -88.77 -4.50 59.71
N ASN A 74 -88.78 -5.78 59.35
CA ASN A 74 -87.63 -6.67 59.55
C ASN A 74 -86.42 -6.24 58.70
N LYS A 75 -86.65 -5.81 57.45
CA LYS A 75 -85.59 -5.23 56.61
C LYS A 75 -85.05 -3.94 57.20
N LEU A 76 -85.90 -3.07 57.74
CA LEU A 76 -85.49 -1.81 58.36
C LEU A 76 -84.70 -2.05 59.65
N ALA A 77 -85.13 -3.01 60.48
CA ALA A 77 -84.40 -3.44 61.67
C ALA A 77 -83.03 -4.03 61.29
N SER A 78 -82.97 -4.86 60.25
CA SER A 78 -81.70 -5.39 59.74
C SER A 78 -80.78 -4.29 59.19
N HIS A 79 -81.34 -3.22 58.61
CA HIS A 79 -80.60 -2.07 58.10
C HIS A 79 -80.13 -1.13 59.23
N GLU A 80 -80.87 -1.03 60.33
CA GLU A 80 -80.44 -0.30 61.52
C GLU A 80 -79.34 -1.02 62.29
N GLU A 81 -79.34 -2.36 62.30
CA GLU A 81 -78.23 -3.18 62.79
C GLU A 81 -76.99 -3.14 61.87
N ASP A 82 -77.16 -2.85 60.57
CA ASP A 82 -76.06 -2.73 59.58
C ASP A 82 -75.27 -1.41 59.68
N LYS A 83 -75.60 -0.52 60.63
CA LYS A 83 -74.79 0.68 60.96
C LYS A 83 -73.36 0.34 61.40
N VAL A 84 -73.08 -0.92 61.76
CA VAL A 84 -71.73 -1.40 62.09
C VAL A 84 -70.86 -1.64 60.83
N ARG A 85 -71.42 -1.64 59.61
CA ARG A 85 -70.67 -1.85 58.35
C ARG A 85 -70.38 -0.59 57.55
N HIS A 86 -70.75 0.59 58.03
CA HIS A 86 -70.32 1.85 57.44
C HIS A 86 -69.19 2.46 58.27
N ILE A 87 -67.97 2.40 57.73
CA ILE A 87 -66.77 3.09 58.25
C ILE A 87 -67.18 4.52 58.62
N THR A 88 -67.08 4.86 59.90
CA THR A 88 -67.43 6.18 60.41
C THR A 88 -66.53 7.25 59.77
N GLY A 89 -66.98 8.52 59.70
CA GLY A 89 -66.16 9.61 59.13
C GLY A 89 -64.75 9.69 59.76
N LYS A 90 -64.65 9.44 61.08
CA LYS A 90 -63.38 9.36 61.81
C LYS A 90 -62.53 8.16 61.41
N GLU A 91 -63.11 7.00 61.14
CA GLU A 91 -62.36 5.84 60.65
C GLU A 91 -61.91 6.03 59.20
N ARG A 92 -62.69 6.73 58.36
CA ARG A 92 -62.28 7.09 56.99
C ARG A 92 -61.11 8.07 57.01
N GLU A 93 -61.14 9.08 57.88
CA GLU A 93 -60.02 9.99 58.09
C GLU A 93 -58.78 9.25 58.65
N SER A 94 -58.98 8.29 59.54
CA SER A 94 -57.90 7.43 60.05
C SER A 94 -57.32 6.53 58.96
N TRP A 95 -58.16 5.93 58.10
CA TRP A 95 -57.72 5.11 56.97
C TRP A 95 -56.99 5.92 55.91
N ASN A 96 -57.48 7.12 55.56
CA ASN A 96 -56.80 8.02 54.63
C ASN A 96 -55.47 8.51 55.21
N SER A 97 -55.41 8.78 56.52
CA SER A 97 -54.17 9.13 57.19
C SER A 97 -53.18 7.96 57.21
N ARG A 98 -53.64 6.73 57.44
CA ARG A 98 -52.79 5.51 57.38
C ARG A 98 -52.32 5.20 55.97
N ALA A 99 -53.17 5.40 54.95
CA ALA A 99 -52.79 5.25 53.55
C ALA A 99 -51.71 6.27 53.17
N PHE A 100 -51.90 7.54 53.55
CA PHE A 100 -50.90 8.59 53.33
C PHE A 100 -49.59 8.31 54.07
N GLN A 101 -49.65 7.83 55.32
CA GLN A 101 -48.46 7.43 56.07
C GLN A 101 -47.76 6.22 55.45
N LYS A 102 -48.51 5.26 54.91
CA LYS A 102 -47.95 4.10 54.20
C LYS A 102 -47.28 4.51 52.89
N ASP A 103 -47.89 5.42 52.12
CA ASP A 103 -47.31 5.97 50.89
C ASP A 103 -46.05 6.78 51.21
N LEU A 104 -46.05 7.55 52.31
CA LEU A 104 -44.89 8.27 52.81
C LEU A 104 -43.77 7.31 53.26
N GLU A 105 -44.12 6.23 53.96
CA GLU A 105 -43.18 5.20 54.39
C GLU A 105 -42.55 4.47 53.20
N VAL A 106 -43.35 4.07 52.20
CA VAL A 106 -42.88 3.46 50.96
C VAL A 106 -41.98 4.43 50.19
N THR A 107 -42.36 5.71 50.12
CA THR A 107 -41.55 6.74 49.48
C THR A 107 -40.20 6.93 50.19
N ASN A 108 -40.21 6.97 51.52
CA ASN A 108 -38.98 7.09 52.32
C ASN A 108 -38.09 5.85 52.19
N GLN A 109 -38.65 4.65 52.15
CA GLN A 109 -37.92 3.41 51.89
C GLN A 109 -37.29 3.42 50.49
N ASN A 110 -38.02 3.86 49.47
CA ASN A 110 -37.50 3.99 48.12
C ASN A 110 -36.37 5.03 48.02
N LEU A 111 -36.51 6.17 48.71
CA LEU A 111 -35.47 7.19 48.79
C LEU A 111 -34.22 6.67 49.50
N GLN A 112 -34.40 5.94 50.60
CA GLN A 112 -33.30 5.32 51.34
C GLN A 112 -32.55 4.31 50.46
N MET A 113 -33.26 3.40 49.79
CA MET A 113 -32.67 2.42 48.89
C MET A 113 -31.96 3.09 47.70
N THR A 114 -32.51 4.20 47.19
CA THR A 114 -31.87 4.99 46.13
C THR A 114 -30.57 5.64 46.61
N ASN A 115 -30.55 6.19 47.82
CA ASN A 115 -29.35 6.77 48.42
C ASN A 115 -28.27 5.71 48.68
N GLU A 116 -28.64 4.55 49.23
CA GLU A 116 -27.72 3.42 49.44
C GLU A 116 -27.11 2.94 48.11
N ASN A 117 -27.91 2.83 47.05
CA ASN A 117 -27.42 2.50 45.70
C ASN A 117 -26.49 3.56 45.12
N LEU A 118 -26.78 4.84 45.38
CA LEU A 118 -25.94 5.95 44.95
C LEU A 118 -24.59 5.95 45.69
N GLU A 119 -24.60 5.71 47.00
CA GLU A 119 -23.39 5.58 47.82
C GLU A 119 -22.52 4.41 47.37
N ALA A 120 -23.12 3.24 47.11
CA ALA A 120 -22.42 2.08 46.56
C ALA A 120 -21.81 2.37 45.18
N THR A 121 -22.54 3.07 44.32
CA THR A 121 -22.04 3.49 42.99
C THR A 121 -20.87 4.46 43.12
N ASN A 122 -20.96 5.43 44.03
CA ASN A 122 -19.88 6.40 44.28
C ASN A 122 -18.64 5.73 44.86
N GLN A 123 -18.78 4.74 45.74
CA GLN A 123 -17.65 3.94 46.22
C GLN A 123 -17.01 3.15 45.08
N ASN A 124 -17.80 2.49 44.23
CA ASN A 124 -17.28 1.76 43.08
C ASN A 124 -16.55 2.66 42.08
N LEU A 125 -17.08 3.86 41.82
CA LEU A 125 -16.40 4.87 41.00
C LEU A 125 -15.08 5.32 41.63
N GLY A 126 -15.05 5.53 42.95
CA GLY A 126 -13.83 5.86 43.69
C GLY A 126 -12.78 4.76 43.63
N LEU A 127 -13.17 3.51 43.83
CA LEU A 127 -12.30 2.34 43.68
C LEU A 127 -11.77 2.21 42.25
N THR A 128 -12.63 2.34 41.25
CA THR A 128 -12.23 2.30 39.83
C THR A 128 -11.24 3.42 39.50
N GLN A 129 -11.45 4.62 40.04
CA GLN A 129 -10.55 5.74 39.85
C GLN A 129 -9.19 5.50 40.54
N GLN A 130 -9.19 4.88 41.72
CA GLN A 130 -7.99 4.49 42.45
C GLN A 130 -7.22 3.36 41.75
N GLU A 131 -7.93 2.37 41.20
CA GLU A 131 -7.37 1.31 40.36
C GLU A 131 -6.76 1.88 39.08
N LEU A 132 -7.43 2.81 38.40
CA LEU A 132 -6.91 3.46 37.20
C LEU A 132 -5.68 4.31 37.52
N LEU A 133 -5.69 5.05 38.64
CA LEU A 133 -4.54 5.82 39.11
C LEU A 133 -3.37 4.89 39.47
N SER A 134 -3.64 3.74 40.10
CA SER A 134 -2.64 2.73 40.44
C SER A 134 -2.09 2.02 39.20
N HIS A 135 -2.94 1.71 38.21
CA HIS A 135 -2.51 1.15 36.92
C HIS A 135 -1.68 2.16 36.13
N LYS A 136 -2.06 3.44 36.14
CA LYS A 136 -1.30 4.52 35.47
C LYS A 136 0.05 4.77 36.15
N SER A 137 0.16 4.57 37.46
CA SER A 137 1.40 4.72 38.22
C SER A 137 2.26 3.45 38.26
N ALA A 138 1.68 2.27 37.99
CA ALA A 138 2.40 1.01 37.91
C ALA A 138 3.44 1.05 36.78
N LYS A 139 4.69 0.75 37.15
CA LYS A 139 5.85 0.66 36.24
C LYS A 139 6.37 -0.78 36.07
N ASP A 140 5.62 -1.74 36.58
CA ASP A 140 5.97 -3.15 36.48
C ASP A 140 4.93 -3.81 35.56
N ASN A 141 5.34 -4.14 34.33
CA ASN A 141 4.62 -4.94 33.32
C ASN A 141 3.08 -4.68 33.16
N PRO A 142 2.62 -3.96 32.11
CA PRO A 142 3.24 -3.85 30.79
C PRO A 142 4.11 -2.60 30.54
N HIS A 143 4.26 -1.70 31.50
CA HIS A 143 4.98 -0.45 31.27
C HIS A 143 6.26 -0.38 32.09
N ALA A 144 7.40 -0.73 31.47
CA ALA A 144 8.77 -0.78 32.01
C ALA A 144 9.26 -2.14 32.53
N VAL A 145 8.91 -3.23 31.82
CA VAL A 145 9.59 -4.52 31.99
C VAL A 145 11.09 -4.38 31.79
N THR A 146 11.87 -4.82 32.78
CA THR A 146 13.31 -4.94 32.68
C THR A 146 13.66 -6.11 31.75
N LYS A 147 14.83 -6.08 31.11
CA LYS A 147 15.29 -7.20 30.25
C LYS A 147 15.22 -8.55 30.94
N HIS A 148 15.48 -8.59 32.23
CA HIS A 148 15.36 -9.80 33.03
C HIS A 148 13.93 -10.35 33.05
N GLN A 149 12.92 -9.49 33.16
CA GLN A 149 11.51 -9.87 33.24
C GLN A 149 10.93 -10.40 31.91
N VAL A 150 11.57 -10.11 30.77
CA VAL A 150 11.20 -10.65 29.45
C VAL A 150 12.14 -11.76 28.96
N GLY A 151 12.99 -12.31 29.85
CA GLY A 151 13.90 -13.40 29.49
C GLY A 151 15.12 -12.99 28.66
N LEU A 152 15.37 -11.68 28.53
CA LEU A 152 16.51 -11.08 27.82
C LEU A 152 17.62 -10.61 28.78
N GLY A 153 17.62 -11.10 30.03
CA GLY A 153 18.52 -10.63 31.10
C GLY A 153 20.02 -10.80 30.84
N ASN A 154 20.39 -11.79 30.03
CA ASN A 154 21.77 -12.06 29.58
C ASN A 154 22.06 -11.49 28.18
N VAL A 155 21.10 -10.80 27.57
CA VAL A 155 21.28 -10.13 26.30
C VAL A 155 21.81 -8.73 26.61
N GLU A 156 23.10 -8.50 26.31
CA GLU A 156 23.65 -7.15 26.26
C GLU A 156 22.73 -6.28 25.39
N ASP A 157 22.46 -5.03 25.77
CA ASP A 157 21.85 -4.10 24.80
C ASP A 157 22.87 -4.03 23.68
N ILE A 158 22.60 -4.71 22.58
CA ILE A 158 23.35 -4.54 21.36
C ILE A 158 23.39 -3.03 21.19
N GLN A 159 24.60 -2.45 21.18
CA GLN A 159 24.83 -1.05 20.86
C GLN A 159 24.31 -0.82 19.44
N GLN A 160 22.99 -0.66 19.30
CA GLN A 160 22.41 -0.16 18.08
C GLN A 160 22.80 1.30 18.03
N ALA A 161 23.59 1.61 17.01
CA ALA A 161 23.91 2.97 16.60
C ALA A 161 22.68 3.87 16.83
N SER A 162 22.86 4.95 17.58
CA SER A 162 21.86 6.00 17.73
C SER A 162 21.34 6.43 16.36
N LYS A 163 20.14 7.04 16.30
CA LYS A 163 19.63 7.57 15.03
C LYS A 163 20.65 8.47 14.32
N ALA A 164 21.48 9.19 15.07
CA ALA A 164 22.59 9.97 14.54
C ALA A 164 23.72 9.09 13.97
N GLU A 165 24.15 8.05 14.67
CA GLU A 165 25.16 7.10 14.18
C GLU A 165 24.65 6.26 12.99
N PHE A 166 23.35 5.94 12.93
CA PHE A 166 22.74 5.27 11.78
C PHE A 166 22.62 6.20 10.57
N ILE A 167 22.28 7.47 10.78
CA ILE A 167 22.31 8.49 9.72
C ILE A 167 23.75 8.68 9.24
N LEU A 168 24.72 8.79 10.15
CA LEU A 168 26.14 8.84 9.82
C LEU A 168 26.57 7.61 9.02
N HIS A 169 26.18 6.40 9.41
CA HIS A 169 26.50 5.19 8.66
C HIS A 169 25.82 5.12 7.29
N LYS A 170 24.57 5.57 7.18
CA LYS A 170 23.85 5.68 5.90
C LYS A 170 24.49 6.72 4.97
N GLU A 171 25.02 7.79 5.56
CA GLU A 171 25.73 8.87 4.87
C GLU A 171 27.24 8.58 4.73
N ASP A 172 27.73 7.50 5.34
CA ASP A 172 29.11 7.05 5.26
C ASP A 172 29.32 6.31 3.94
N LEU A 173 30.07 6.98 3.06
CA LEU A 173 30.47 6.51 1.75
C LEU A 173 31.88 5.92 1.77
N SER A 174 32.38 5.60 2.96
CA SER A 174 33.66 4.94 3.19
C SER A 174 33.40 3.44 3.35
N ASN A 175 33.53 2.66 2.26
CA ASN A 175 33.57 1.19 2.24
C ASN A 175 32.68 0.47 3.28
N PRO A 176 31.45 0.02 2.92
CA PRO A 176 31.20 -0.68 1.65
C PRO A 176 30.47 0.12 0.55
N HIS A 177 30.04 1.36 0.80
CA HIS A 177 29.30 2.14 -0.20
C HIS A 177 30.22 3.18 -0.84
N GLN A 178 30.42 3.15 -2.17
CA GLN A 178 31.37 3.99 -2.93
C GLN A 178 32.85 3.58 -2.89
N VAL A 179 33.10 2.28 -3.03
CA VAL A 179 34.47 1.77 -3.24
C VAL A 179 35.17 2.49 -4.39
N THR A 180 36.25 3.21 -4.09
CA THR A 180 37.08 3.87 -5.09
C THR A 180 37.91 2.84 -5.85
N LYS A 181 38.40 3.19 -7.04
CA LYS A 181 39.30 2.31 -7.80
C LYS A 181 40.52 1.88 -6.95
N ASP A 182 41.02 2.77 -6.10
CA ASP A 182 42.11 2.46 -5.17
C ASP A 182 41.73 1.36 -4.16
N GLN A 183 40.52 1.42 -3.61
CA GLN A 183 40.03 0.47 -2.59
C GLN A 183 39.85 -0.95 -3.11
N VAL A 184 39.70 -1.13 -4.43
CA VAL A 184 39.67 -2.45 -5.10
C VAL A 184 40.98 -2.79 -5.82
N GLY A 185 42.06 -2.03 -5.58
CA GLY A 185 43.37 -2.26 -6.19
C GLY A 185 43.48 -1.89 -7.67
N LEU A 186 42.52 -1.14 -8.20
CA LEU A 186 42.43 -0.66 -9.58
C LEU A 186 42.79 0.84 -9.72
N GLY A 187 43.37 1.43 -8.67
CA GLY A 187 43.68 2.86 -8.55
C GLY A 187 44.50 3.46 -9.69
N ASN A 188 45.46 2.68 -10.18
CA ASN A 188 46.35 3.08 -11.27
C ASN A 188 45.74 2.86 -12.67
N LEU A 189 44.47 2.48 -12.78
CA LEU A 189 43.79 2.25 -14.07
C LEU A 189 42.95 3.46 -14.48
N ASP A 190 43.39 4.13 -15.53
CA ASP A 190 42.68 5.23 -16.18
C ASP A 190 41.27 4.80 -16.66
N ASN A 191 40.29 5.68 -16.52
CA ASN A 191 38.95 5.47 -17.11
C ASN A 191 38.96 5.92 -18.58
N ILE A 192 39.65 5.16 -19.42
CA ILE A 192 39.69 5.40 -20.86
C ILE A 192 38.41 4.87 -21.51
N GLN A 193 37.75 5.71 -22.31
CA GLN A 193 36.62 5.30 -23.14
C GLN A 193 37.15 4.34 -24.22
N GLN A 194 36.97 3.03 -24.00
CA GLN A 194 37.43 2.00 -24.91
C GLN A 194 36.46 1.88 -26.08
N ALA A 195 36.99 1.82 -27.31
CA ALA A 195 36.20 1.45 -28.47
C ALA A 195 35.56 0.08 -28.24
N SER A 196 34.29 -0.07 -28.62
CA SER A 196 33.61 -1.35 -28.50
C SER A 196 34.33 -2.42 -29.34
N LYS A 197 34.22 -3.68 -28.92
CA LYS A 197 34.75 -4.81 -29.71
C LYS A 197 34.22 -4.77 -31.16
N THR A 198 33.00 -4.28 -31.34
CA THR A 198 32.36 -4.06 -32.63
C THR A 198 33.09 -3.02 -33.48
N GLU A 199 33.40 -1.85 -32.93
CA GLU A 199 34.13 -0.79 -33.66
C GLU A 199 35.55 -1.24 -34.02
N PHE A 200 36.24 -1.93 -33.11
CA PHE A 200 37.56 -2.51 -33.38
C PHE A 200 37.50 -3.54 -34.51
N ASN A 201 36.55 -4.47 -34.46
CA ASN A 201 36.39 -5.50 -35.49
C ASN A 201 36.01 -4.89 -36.84
N THR A 202 35.15 -3.86 -36.84
CA THR A 202 34.75 -3.13 -38.06
C THR A 202 35.97 -2.47 -38.70
N HIS A 203 36.86 -1.84 -37.90
CA HIS A 203 38.10 -1.29 -38.43
C HIS A 203 39.05 -2.37 -38.96
N ASN A 204 39.23 -3.46 -38.22
CA ASN A 204 40.18 -4.52 -38.60
C ASN A 204 39.73 -5.31 -39.84
N GLN A 205 38.43 -5.35 -40.12
CA GLN A 205 37.85 -6.00 -41.30
C GLN A 205 37.73 -5.07 -42.52
N ASP A 206 38.05 -3.79 -42.38
CA ASP A 206 37.95 -2.80 -43.45
C ASP A 206 39.09 -2.93 -44.47
N THR A 207 38.89 -3.82 -45.45
CA THR A 207 39.85 -4.06 -46.54
C THR A 207 40.00 -2.90 -47.52
N ILE A 208 39.15 -1.87 -47.45
CA ILE A 208 39.24 -0.68 -48.33
C ILE A 208 40.30 0.28 -47.77
N ARG A 209 40.39 0.40 -46.45
CA ARG A 209 41.29 1.35 -45.77
C ARG A 209 42.67 0.78 -45.46
N HIS A 210 42.85 -0.54 -45.56
CA HIS A 210 44.12 -1.23 -45.30
C HIS A 210 44.81 -1.62 -46.60
N LEU A 211 46.14 -1.49 -46.64
CA LEU A 211 46.98 -1.90 -47.76
C LEU A 211 47.71 -3.20 -47.40
N THR A 212 47.70 -4.17 -48.30
CA THR A 212 48.45 -5.42 -48.13
C THR A 212 49.93 -5.24 -48.44
N PRO A 213 50.81 -6.11 -47.90
CA PRO A 213 52.23 -6.13 -48.28
C PRO A 213 52.44 -6.34 -49.78
N ALA A 214 51.58 -7.11 -50.44
CA ALA A 214 51.64 -7.35 -51.89
C ALA A 214 51.30 -6.10 -52.69
N GLU A 215 50.26 -5.35 -52.31
CA GLU A 215 49.92 -4.07 -52.95
C GLU A 215 51.04 -3.04 -52.76
N ARG A 216 51.65 -3.00 -51.59
CA ARG A 216 52.83 -2.14 -51.33
C ARG A 216 54.01 -2.51 -52.21
N ALA A 217 54.30 -3.80 -52.36
CA ALA A 217 55.37 -4.27 -53.25
C ALA A 217 55.07 -3.87 -54.70
N ASN A 218 53.84 -4.08 -55.17
CA ASN A 218 53.40 -3.70 -56.52
C ASN A 218 53.44 -2.19 -56.78
N TRP A 219 53.18 -1.36 -55.76
CA TRP A 219 53.30 0.10 -55.88
C TRP A 219 54.76 0.54 -55.88
N ASN A 220 55.60 -0.07 -55.06
CA ASN A 220 57.04 0.23 -55.00
C ASN A 220 57.79 -0.25 -56.25
N ASP A 221 57.28 -1.26 -56.97
CA ASP A 221 57.84 -1.78 -58.22
C ASP A 221 57.36 -0.99 -59.46
N LYS A 222 56.60 0.10 -59.28
CA LYS A 222 56.25 1.00 -60.38
C LYS A 222 57.46 1.84 -60.76
N TYR A 223 57.73 1.92 -62.07
CA TYR A 223 58.75 2.81 -62.61
C TYR A 223 58.57 4.25 -62.12
N THR A 224 59.65 4.81 -61.60
CA THR A 224 59.70 6.23 -61.26
C THR A 224 59.74 7.07 -62.53
N ARG A 225 59.22 8.31 -62.47
CA ARG A 225 59.30 9.25 -63.59
C ARG A 225 60.75 9.40 -64.10
N ASN A 226 61.71 9.45 -63.19
CA ASN A 226 63.13 9.58 -63.52
C ASN A 226 63.69 8.35 -64.26
N GLU A 227 63.26 7.13 -63.92
CA GLU A 227 63.65 5.91 -64.67
C GLU A 227 63.01 5.86 -66.06
N ILE A 228 61.77 6.32 -66.19
CA ILE A 228 61.10 6.45 -67.51
C ILE A 228 61.85 7.48 -68.35
N ASP A 229 62.15 8.66 -67.81
CA ASP A 229 62.86 9.72 -68.49
C ASP A 229 64.28 9.30 -68.87
N ASN A 230 64.99 8.56 -68.01
CA ASN A 230 66.32 8.01 -68.30
C ASN A 230 66.28 6.93 -69.39
N LYS A 231 65.25 6.07 -69.44
CA LYS A 231 65.06 5.10 -70.52
C LYS A 231 64.71 5.78 -71.84
N LEU A 232 63.95 6.87 -71.79
CA LEU A 232 63.64 7.70 -72.96
C LEU A 232 64.90 8.39 -73.49
N ALA A 233 65.70 9.00 -72.60
CA ALA A 233 66.97 9.65 -72.93
C ALA A 233 68.03 8.66 -73.45
N ALA A 234 68.06 7.43 -72.93
CA ALA A 234 68.94 6.36 -73.42
C ALA A 234 68.59 5.87 -74.83
N MET A 235 67.30 5.90 -75.22
CA MET A 235 66.89 5.67 -76.61
C MET A 235 67.21 6.87 -77.51
N GLU A 236 67.30 8.08 -76.95
CA GLU A 236 67.49 9.33 -77.69
C GLU A 236 68.97 9.61 -78.05
N MET A 237 69.95 8.98 -77.38
CA MET A 237 71.39 9.30 -77.54
C MET A 237 72.30 8.10 -77.84
N ASN A 238 71.93 7.21 -78.76
CA ASN A 238 72.88 6.20 -79.28
C ASN A 238 73.96 6.89 -80.17
N ILE A 239 74.82 7.73 -79.59
CA ILE A 239 75.88 8.53 -80.24
C ILE A 239 77.24 7.97 -79.80
N ASP A 240 78.04 7.50 -80.75
CA ASP A 240 79.39 6.95 -80.52
C ASP A 240 80.41 7.76 -81.33
N TRP A 241 81.10 8.70 -80.67
CA TRP A 241 82.03 9.60 -81.35
C TRP A 241 83.31 8.89 -81.82
N LYS A 242 83.71 9.18 -83.05
CA LYS A 242 84.91 8.66 -83.71
C LYS A 242 85.88 9.81 -84.01
N GLU A 243 87.15 9.48 -84.19
CA GLU A 243 88.19 10.47 -84.50
C GLU A 243 87.84 11.25 -85.77
N SER A 244 88.23 12.52 -85.80
CA SER A 244 87.95 13.35 -86.96
C SER A 244 88.81 12.93 -88.15
N VAL A 245 88.24 13.07 -89.34
CA VAL A 245 88.94 12.80 -90.59
C VAL A 245 89.19 14.09 -91.34
N ALA A 246 90.19 14.10 -92.23
CA ALA A 246 90.54 15.30 -92.98
C ALA A 246 89.41 15.71 -93.94
N THR A 247 88.86 14.76 -94.69
CA THR A 247 87.79 14.99 -95.69
C THR A 247 86.66 13.96 -95.55
N PHE A 248 85.47 14.25 -96.12
CA PHE A 248 84.34 13.31 -96.02
C PHE A 248 84.62 11.95 -96.69
N ALA A 249 85.42 11.92 -97.76
CA ALA A 249 85.81 10.68 -98.42
C ALA A 249 86.63 9.76 -97.52
N ASP A 250 87.40 10.34 -96.59
CA ASP A 250 88.25 9.61 -95.65
C ASP A 250 87.44 8.85 -94.59
N ILE A 251 86.15 9.16 -94.39
CA ILE A 251 85.28 8.40 -93.49
C ILE A 251 85.18 6.94 -93.96
N ALA A 252 84.98 6.71 -95.26
CA ALA A 252 84.76 5.37 -95.81
C ALA A 252 86.02 4.49 -95.75
N THR A 253 87.21 5.11 -95.77
CA THR A 253 88.48 4.40 -95.65
C THR A 253 88.91 4.19 -94.21
N THR A 254 88.62 5.16 -93.33
CA THR A 254 89.00 5.10 -91.90
C THR A 254 88.03 4.23 -91.11
N TYR A 255 86.75 4.22 -91.48
CA TYR A 255 85.65 3.48 -90.83
C TYR A 255 84.85 2.66 -91.86
N PRO A 256 85.38 1.53 -92.35
CA PRO A 256 84.76 0.76 -93.43
C PRO A 256 83.50 -0.02 -93.02
N GLU A 257 83.32 -0.32 -91.73
CA GLU A 257 82.15 -1.04 -91.17
C GLU A 257 81.46 -0.23 -90.05
N PRO A 258 80.81 0.91 -90.39
CA PRO A 258 80.23 1.79 -89.39
C PRO A 258 78.98 1.18 -88.71
N GLN A 259 78.82 1.44 -87.42
CA GLN A 259 77.64 1.02 -86.64
C GLN A 259 76.68 2.19 -86.43
N ASP A 260 75.39 1.88 -86.32
CA ASP A 260 74.36 2.89 -86.02
C ASP A 260 74.74 3.69 -84.77
N GLY A 261 74.73 5.02 -84.89
CA GLY A 261 75.14 5.93 -83.84
C GLY A 261 76.53 6.53 -83.98
N TRP A 262 77.42 5.96 -84.81
CA TRP A 262 78.78 6.48 -84.95
C TRP A 262 78.81 7.92 -85.45
N THR A 263 79.58 8.80 -84.85
CA THR A 263 79.59 10.24 -85.16
C THR A 263 81.01 10.75 -85.37
N VAL A 264 81.32 11.30 -86.54
CA VAL A 264 82.66 11.71 -87.00
C VAL A 264 82.63 13.18 -87.40
N ASN A 265 83.62 13.95 -86.98
CA ASN A 265 83.86 15.29 -87.51
C ASN A 265 84.74 15.24 -88.76
N VAL A 266 84.44 16.10 -89.73
CA VAL A 266 85.22 16.24 -90.97
C VAL A 266 85.85 17.63 -91.01
N ASN A 267 87.18 17.69 -91.01
CA ASN A 267 87.93 18.91 -90.72
C ASN A 267 87.97 19.91 -91.89
N ASP A 268 87.87 19.46 -93.14
CA ASP A 268 87.90 20.36 -94.32
C ASP A 268 86.59 21.16 -94.51
N THR A 269 85.48 20.62 -94.03
CA THR A 269 84.13 21.14 -94.22
C THR A 269 83.47 21.59 -92.92
N ASP A 270 84.10 21.34 -91.77
CA ASP A 270 83.57 21.62 -90.43
C ASP A 270 82.17 21.03 -90.20
N TYR A 271 81.92 19.87 -90.83
CA TYR A 271 80.69 19.11 -90.68
C TYR A 271 80.87 17.93 -89.75
N THR A 272 79.91 17.74 -88.85
CA THR A 272 79.75 16.50 -88.11
C THR A 272 78.84 15.57 -88.90
N TYR A 273 79.25 14.32 -89.09
CA TYR A 273 78.46 13.27 -89.72
C TYR A 273 78.16 12.16 -88.74
N ARG A 274 76.92 11.65 -88.72
CA ARG A 274 76.50 10.49 -87.93
C ARG A 274 76.08 9.35 -88.85
N PHE A 275 76.51 8.13 -88.56
CA PHE A 275 76.03 6.93 -89.22
C PHE A 275 74.72 6.49 -88.57
N ASN A 276 73.69 6.29 -89.38
CA ASN A 276 72.34 5.93 -88.93
C ASN A 276 72.01 4.44 -89.15
N GLY A 277 73.04 3.59 -89.27
CA GLY A 277 72.92 2.17 -89.59
C GLY A 277 72.97 1.84 -91.08
N THR A 278 72.83 2.82 -91.98
CA THR A 278 72.90 2.59 -93.45
C THR A 278 73.80 3.55 -94.21
N LYS A 279 73.91 4.81 -93.75
CA LYS A 279 74.77 5.82 -94.36
C LYS A 279 75.22 6.88 -93.35
N TRP A 280 76.29 7.59 -93.69
CA TRP A 280 76.72 8.77 -92.97
C TRP A 280 75.84 9.97 -93.37
N ILE A 281 75.22 10.62 -92.39
CA ILE A 281 74.37 11.80 -92.54
C ILE A 281 75.02 13.00 -91.85
N ALA A 282 75.06 14.17 -92.48
CA ALA A 282 75.54 15.39 -91.82
C ALA A 282 74.54 15.81 -90.73
N VAL A 283 74.99 15.96 -89.49
CA VAL A 283 74.17 16.28 -88.32
C VAL A 283 74.45 17.67 -87.72
N SER A 284 75.55 18.32 -88.09
CA SER A 284 75.72 19.76 -87.82
C SER A 284 76.72 20.42 -88.75
N ALA A 285 76.31 21.55 -89.34
CA ALA A 285 77.17 22.66 -89.73
C ALA A 285 77.49 23.46 -88.47
N ASN A 286 78.73 23.93 -88.28
CA ASN A 286 79.11 24.79 -87.15
C ASN A 286 78.02 25.85 -86.86
N ALA A 287 77.44 25.77 -85.66
CA ALA A 287 76.36 26.62 -85.20
C ALA A 287 76.79 28.09 -85.24
N ILE A 288 75.91 28.97 -85.76
CA ILE A 288 75.99 30.40 -85.43
C ILE A 288 76.07 30.48 -83.89
N PRO A 289 77.02 31.23 -83.30
CA PRO A 289 77.16 31.32 -81.85
C PRO A 289 75.81 31.61 -81.19
N LYS A 290 75.54 31.05 -80.01
CA LYS A 290 74.34 31.47 -79.26
C LYS A 290 74.47 32.96 -78.96
N ALA A 291 73.42 33.72 -79.25
CA ALA A 291 73.39 35.13 -78.91
C ALA A 291 73.63 35.30 -77.40
N THR A 292 74.47 36.26 -77.04
CA THR A 292 74.71 36.67 -75.65
C THR A 292 74.22 38.10 -75.47
N SER A 293 74.20 38.62 -74.25
CA SER A 293 73.84 40.02 -74.00
C SER A 293 74.83 41.04 -74.59
N GLN A 294 75.98 40.58 -75.09
CA GLN A 294 77.04 41.45 -75.62
C GLN A 294 77.37 41.19 -77.09
N VAL A 295 77.08 40.00 -77.62
CA VAL A 295 77.47 39.56 -78.96
C VAL A 295 76.28 38.91 -79.67
N ASP A 296 76.06 39.33 -80.92
CA ASP A 296 75.04 38.76 -81.81
C ASP A 296 75.33 37.29 -82.13
N GLY A 297 74.27 36.51 -82.32
CA GLY A 297 74.37 35.09 -82.57
C GLY A 297 73.17 34.57 -83.35
N LEU A 298 72.59 33.44 -82.93
CA LEU A 298 71.35 32.86 -83.49
C LEU A 298 70.12 33.81 -83.44
N MET A 299 70.24 34.93 -82.72
CA MET A 299 69.33 36.08 -82.69
C MET A 299 70.16 37.34 -82.39
N ALA A 300 69.59 38.54 -82.58
CA ALA A 300 70.27 39.77 -82.19
C ALA A 300 70.50 39.82 -80.67
N LYS A 301 71.60 40.41 -80.20
CA LYS A 301 71.90 40.58 -78.78
C LYS A 301 70.80 41.37 -78.05
N GLU A 302 70.13 42.29 -78.75
CA GLU A 302 68.98 43.04 -78.23
C GLU A 302 67.80 42.11 -77.94
N ASP A 303 67.46 41.23 -78.88
CA ASP A 303 66.37 40.26 -78.70
C ASP A 303 66.73 39.23 -77.63
N LYS A 304 68.00 38.82 -77.53
CA LYS A 304 68.47 37.94 -76.46
C LYS A 304 68.34 38.60 -75.09
N THR A 305 68.66 39.89 -75.00
CA THR A 305 68.50 40.69 -73.77
C THR A 305 67.02 40.81 -73.40
N ASN A 306 66.16 41.09 -74.39
CA ASN A 306 64.70 41.14 -74.19
C ASN A 306 64.13 39.79 -73.78
N LEU A 307 64.62 38.68 -74.35
CA LEU A 307 64.20 37.34 -74.00
C LEU A 307 64.66 36.97 -72.59
N ASP A 308 65.87 37.34 -72.18
CA ASP A 308 66.38 37.14 -70.81
C ASP A 308 65.57 37.96 -69.79
N ASP A 309 65.27 39.22 -70.11
CA ASP A 309 64.40 40.09 -69.29
C ASP A 309 62.99 39.52 -69.18
N MET A 310 62.39 39.11 -70.29
CA MET A 310 61.09 38.44 -70.31
C MET A 310 61.11 37.14 -69.53
N ASN A 311 62.18 36.33 -69.64
CA ASN A 311 62.32 35.06 -68.95
C ASN A 311 62.56 35.25 -67.45
N SER A 312 63.31 36.27 -67.03
CA SER A 312 63.43 36.72 -65.64
C SER A 312 62.09 37.24 -65.10
N LYS A 313 61.22 37.74 -65.97
CA LYS A 313 59.86 38.21 -65.66
C LYS A 313 58.78 37.15 -65.90
N LYS A 314 59.13 35.92 -66.29
CA LYS A 314 58.15 34.82 -66.41
C LYS A 314 57.65 34.44 -65.02
N HIS A 315 56.51 35.03 -64.69
CA HIS A 315 55.55 34.68 -63.65
C HIS A 315 55.99 34.85 -62.19
N THR A 316 56.32 36.08 -61.81
CA THR A 316 55.83 36.63 -60.53
C THR A 316 54.57 37.45 -60.81
N HIS A 317 53.43 36.94 -60.39
CA HIS A 317 52.23 37.77 -60.29
C HIS A 317 52.37 38.66 -59.05
N SER A 318 51.84 39.89 -59.07
CA SER A 318 51.91 40.83 -57.93
C SER A 318 51.39 40.20 -56.63
N ASN A 319 50.48 39.23 -56.77
CA ASN A 319 49.83 38.47 -55.72
C ASN A 319 50.44 37.08 -55.46
N LYS A 320 51.56 36.71 -56.10
CA LYS A 320 52.25 35.44 -55.82
C LYS A 320 52.68 35.34 -54.34
N SER A 321 53.22 36.41 -53.78
CA SER A 321 53.54 36.48 -52.35
C SER A 321 52.31 36.31 -51.46
N LEU A 322 51.16 36.88 -51.85
CA LEU A 322 49.90 36.73 -51.12
C LEU A 322 49.37 35.28 -51.19
N ILE A 323 49.44 34.65 -52.36
CA ILE A 323 48.98 33.27 -52.58
C ILE A 323 49.92 32.26 -51.91
N ASP A 324 51.23 32.48 -51.94
CA ASP A 324 52.21 31.62 -51.27
C ASP A 324 52.02 31.66 -49.74
N THR A 325 51.52 32.78 -49.19
CA THR A 325 51.13 32.85 -47.78
C THR A 325 49.86 32.05 -47.48
N LEU A 326 48.97 31.82 -48.45
CA LEU A 326 47.71 31.06 -48.29
C LEU A 326 47.94 29.54 -48.34
N THR A 327 48.50 29.01 -47.27
CA THR A 327 48.73 27.56 -47.11
C THR A 327 47.42 26.77 -47.02
N GLN A 328 47.48 25.47 -47.35
CA GLN A 328 46.37 24.52 -47.13
C GLN A 328 45.87 24.54 -45.68
N VAL A 329 46.75 24.80 -44.72
CA VAL A 329 46.41 24.96 -43.30
C VAL A 329 45.52 26.17 -43.07
N LEU A 330 45.83 27.33 -43.67
CA LEU A 330 44.99 28.52 -43.56
C LEU A 330 43.63 28.34 -44.24
N ILE A 331 43.59 27.63 -45.38
CA ILE A 331 42.33 27.30 -46.06
C ILE A 331 41.48 26.36 -45.21
N ASN A 332 42.08 25.33 -44.62
CA ASN A 332 41.40 24.40 -43.72
C ASN A 332 40.89 25.12 -42.46
N ASN A 333 41.68 26.02 -41.89
CA ASN A 333 41.28 26.85 -40.76
C ASN A 333 40.12 27.78 -41.12
N TRP A 334 40.15 28.40 -42.30
CA TRP A 334 39.06 29.25 -42.79
C TRP A 334 37.78 28.46 -43.01
N ASN A 335 37.86 27.29 -43.66
CA ASN A 335 36.72 26.40 -43.83
C ASN A 335 36.16 25.90 -42.49
N SER A 336 37.03 25.60 -41.53
CA SER A 336 36.63 25.17 -40.18
C SER A 336 35.94 26.30 -39.41
N ALA A 337 36.49 27.53 -39.48
CA ALA A 337 35.89 28.71 -38.87
C ALA A 337 34.56 29.09 -39.53
N PHE A 338 34.47 29.00 -40.86
CA PHE A 338 33.24 29.20 -41.61
C PHE A 338 32.19 28.18 -41.18
N THR A 339 32.52 26.89 -41.19
CA THR A 339 31.63 25.79 -40.74
C THR A 339 31.12 26.02 -39.33
N HIS A 340 32.00 26.43 -38.40
CA HIS A 340 31.64 26.74 -37.01
C HIS A 340 30.75 27.99 -36.86
N ILE A 341 30.85 28.98 -37.76
CA ILE A 341 30.03 30.21 -37.73
C ILE A 341 28.69 30.02 -38.46
N SER A 342 28.65 29.17 -39.48
CA SER A 342 27.46 28.81 -40.23
C SER A 342 26.59 27.74 -39.56
N ASP A 343 27.03 27.20 -38.43
CA ASP A 343 26.24 26.25 -37.64
C ASP A 343 24.94 26.91 -37.16
N ALA A 344 23.82 26.23 -37.37
CA ALA A 344 22.49 26.72 -37.00
C ALA A 344 22.31 26.81 -35.48
N VAL A 345 23.10 26.04 -34.71
CA VAL A 345 23.15 26.10 -33.25
C VAL A 345 24.49 26.71 -32.82
N LYS A 346 24.52 28.02 -32.55
CA LYS A 346 25.71 28.68 -31.98
C LYS A 346 25.89 28.20 -30.55
N HIS A 347 26.99 27.48 -30.25
CA HIS A 347 27.21 26.83 -28.95
C HIS A 347 27.19 27.75 -27.72
N ILE A 348 27.38 29.08 -27.87
CA ILE A 348 27.07 30.10 -26.85
C ILE A 348 26.80 31.46 -27.53
N THR A 349 25.84 32.22 -27.03
CA THR A 349 25.56 33.61 -27.41
C THR A 349 26.69 34.55 -27.00
N ALA A 350 26.76 35.74 -27.59
CA ALA A 350 27.78 36.75 -27.25
C ALA A 350 27.71 37.17 -25.75
N ALA A 351 26.50 37.12 -25.17
CA ALA A 351 26.30 37.36 -23.74
C ALA A 351 26.90 36.24 -22.88
N GLU A 352 26.67 34.98 -23.25
CA GLU A 352 27.22 33.80 -22.54
C GLU A 352 28.76 33.74 -22.64
N ARG A 353 29.34 34.19 -23.76
CA ARG A 353 30.81 34.29 -23.91
C ARG A 353 31.42 35.36 -23.02
N THR A 354 30.77 36.51 -22.90
CA THR A 354 31.21 37.59 -22.01
C THR A 354 31.18 37.15 -20.55
N LEU A 355 30.15 36.37 -20.16
CA LEU A 355 30.05 35.73 -18.84
C LEU A 355 31.18 34.70 -18.61
N TRP A 356 31.51 33.89 -19.62
CA TRP A 356 32.54 32.86 -19.51
C TRP A 356 33.97 33.42 -19.40
N ASN A 357 34.21 34.61 -19.95
CA ASN A 357 35.49 35.33 -19.88
C ASN A 357 35.66 36.16 -18.60
N THR A 358 34.60 36.31 -17.80
CA THR A 358 34.63 37.01 -16.50
C THR A 358 34.66 36.04 -15.30
N VAL A 359 34.67 34.71 -15.54
CA VAL A 359 34.87 33.70 -14.49
C VAL A 359 36.29 33.84 -13.92
N SER A 360 36.42 34.51 -12.78
CA SER A 360 37.68 34.72 -12.04
C SER A 360 38.28 33.43 -11.45
N ASN A 361 37.58 32.31 -11.56
CA ASN A 361 37.92 31.04 -10.89
C ASN A 361 38.47 29.99 -11.86
N LYS A 362 38.93 30.38 -13.05
CA LYS A 362 39.58 29.43 -13.96
C LYS A 362 41.04 29.24 -13.59
N VAL A 363 41.43 27.99 -13.49
CA VAL A 363 42.83 27.57 -13.37
C VAL A 363 43.33 27.23 -14.76
N ASP A 364 44.39 27.93 -15.20
CA ASP A 364 45.00 27.67 -16.51
C ASP A 364 45.74 26.33 -16.53
N LYS A 365 45.65 25.61 -17.64
CA LYS A 365 46.31 24.32 -17.82
C LYS A 365 47.81 24.52 -18.07
N VAL A 366 48.65 23.91 -17.24
CA VAL A 366 50.11 23.89 -17.42
C VAL A 366 50.53 22.56 -18.06
N THR A 367 51.37 22.62 -19.09
CA THR A 367 51.87 21.46 -19.84
C THR A 367 52.56 20.45 -18.92
N GLY A 368 52.15 19.18 -19.00
CA GLY A 368 52.70 18.07 -18.21
C GLY A 368 51.96 17.76 -16.90
N LYS A 369 50.91 18.50 -16.55
CA LYS A 369 50.04 18.20 -15.40
C LYS A 369 48.55 18.07 -15.81
N GLY A 370 47.81 17.23 -15.10
CA GLY A 370 46.34 17.18 -15.18
C GLY A 370 45.70 18.38 -14.50
N LEU A 371 44.44 18.70 -14.84
CA LEU A 371 43.62 19.68 -14.12
C LEU A 371 43.20 19.07 -12.77
N SER A 372 44.08 19.10 -11.78
CA SER A 372 43.76 18.61 -10.43
C SER A 372 43.18 19.74 -9.59
N THR A 373 42.15 19.41 -8.82
CA THR A 373 41.70 20.13 -7.63
C THR A 373 42.91 20.60 -6.84
N GLU A 374 43.08 21.91 -6.70
CA GLU A 374 44.07 22.51 -5.81
C GLU A 374 43.54 22.37 -4.38
N ASP A 375 43.87 21.29 -3.68
CA ASP A 375 43.42 21.02 -2.29
C ASP A 375 44.17 21.86 -1.22
N TYR A 376 44.97 22.84 -1.65
CA TYR A 376 45.72 23.72 -0.73
C TYR A 376 45.37 25.18 -0.95
N THR A 377 44.97 25.84 0.12
CA THR A 377 44.86 27.30 0.18
C THR A 377 46.24 27.95 0.02
N THR A 378 46.29 29.20 -0.45
CA THR A 378 47.53 29.99 -0.58
C THR A 378 48.31 30.04 0.75
N ALA A 379 47.59 30.05 1.88
CA ALA A 379 48.18 29.99 3.22
C ALA A 379 48.87 28.65 3.51
N GLU A 380 48.31 27.53 3.04
CA GLU A 380 48.90 26.20 3.21
C GLU A 380 50.10 25.99 2.30
N LYS A 381 50.06 26.51 1.06
CA LYS A 381 51.23 26.50 0.16
C LYS A 381 52.40 27.29 0.74
N SER A 382 52.15 28.48 1.31
CA SER A 382 53.20 29.27 1.97
C SER A 382 53.77 28.57 3.21
N LYS A 383 52.95 27.83 3.97
CA LYS A 383 53.43 26.99 5.08
C LYS A 383 54.30 25.83 4.60
N LEU A 384 53.90 25.14 3.53
CA LEU A 384 54.64 23.99 3.00
C LEU A 384 55.99 24.41 2.39
N SER A 385 56.05 25.56 1.72
CA SER A 385 57.29 26.08 1.13
C SER A 385 58.37 26.46 2.15
N GLY A 386 58.02 26.60 3.43
CA GLY A 386 58.96 26.89 4.51
C GLY A 386 59.49 25.66 5.25
N ILE A 387 59.05 24.45 4.91
CA ILE A 387 59.48 23.21 5.56
C ILE A 387 60.74 22.70 4.84
N GLU A 388 61.89 22.81 5.50
CA GLU A 388 63.16 22.30 4.96
C GLU A 388 63.14 20.76 4.82
N VAL A 389 63.91 20.27 3.85
CA VAL A 389 64.10 18.83 3.61
C VAL A 389 64.56 18.14 4.91
N ASN A 390 63.76 17.16 5.39
CA ASN A 390 63.90 16.38 6.63
C ASN A 390 63.31 16.95 7.94
N ALA A 391 62.43 17.95 7.91
CA ALA A 391 61.83 18.51 9.13
C ALA A 391 61.09 17.50 10.06
N ASN A 392 60.68 16.32 9.56
CA ASN A 392 60.06 15.26 10.37
C ASN A 392 61.04 14.16 10.82
N ARG A 393 62.35 14.30 10.60
CA ARG A 393 63.34 13.31 11.06
C ARG A 393 63.73 13.60 12.51
N TYR A 394 62.93 13.12 13.47
CA TYR A 394 63.40 13.03 14.86
C TYR A 394 64.52 11.97 14.94
N VAL A 395 65.77 12.43 15.12
CA VAL A 395 66.91 11.56 15.41
C VAL A 395 67.06 11.50 16.92
N HIS A 396 66.83 10.33 17.51
CA HIS A 396 66.98 10.13 18.94
C HIS A 396 68.45 10.38 19.35
N PRO A 397 68.74 11.21 20.37
CA PRO A 397 70.11 11.46 20.79
C PRO A 397 70.82 10.17 21.20
N SER A 398 72.07 10.00 20.74
CA SER A 398 72.91 8.84 21.07
C SER A 398 73.74 9.03 22.35
N ASP A 399 73.54 10.13 23.09
CA ASP A 399 74.22 10.37 24.36
C ASP A 399 73.50 9.68 25.53
N ALA A 400 74.26 9.37 26.58
CA ALA A 400 73.75 8.63 27.74
C ALA A 400 72.93 9.48 28.73
N ASN A 401 72.88 10.80 28.55
CA ASN A 401 72.23 11.75 29.48
C ASN A 401 70.85 12.24 29.00
N THR A 402 70.48 11.96 27.75
CA THR A 402 69.20 12.37 27.14
C THR A 402 68.31 11.20 26.73
N ARG A 403 68.71 9.96 27.06
CA ARG A 403 67.87 8.77 26.94
C ARG A 403 67.19 8.49 28.30
N HIS A 404 65.91 8.09 28.28
CA HIS A 404 65.14 7.75 29.48
C HIS A 404 65.68 6.54 30.27
N VAL A 405 66.69 5.84 29.73
CA VAL A 405 67.31 4.65 30.32
C VAL A 405 68.82 4.78 30.16
N THR A 406 69.55 4.62 31.27
CA THR A 406 71.01 4.69 31.33
C THR A 406 71.68 3.41 30.80
N ASP A 407 72.93 3.49 30.35
CA ASP A 407 73.68 2.29 29.92
C ASP A 407 73.85 1.28 31.05
N THR A 408 73.84 1.74 32.30
CA THR A 408 73.83 0.90 33.51
C THR A 408 72.55 0.06 33.63
N GLU A 409 71.38 0.67 33.40
CA GLU A 409 70.09 -0.06 33.39
C GLU A 409 70.03 -1.07 32.25
N LYS A 410 70.56 -0.70 31.08
CA LYS A 410 70.63 -1.57 29.90
C LYS A 410 71.56 -2.78 30.10
N ALA A 411 72.71 -2.57 30.75
CA ALA A 411 73.62 -3.64 31.13
C ALA A 411 72.98 -4.59 32.16
N THR A 412 72.21 -4.04 33.11
CA THR A 412 71.48 -4.83 34.11
C THR A 412 70.39 -5.71 33.47
N TRP A 413 69.65 -5.21 32.47
CA TRP A 413 68.66 -5.99 31.73
C TRP A 413 69.29 -7.05 30.82
N ASN A 414 70.37 -6.73 30.12
CA ASN A 414 71.07 -7.70 29.28
C ASN A 414 71.73 -8.81 30.11
N GLY A 415 72.19 -8.50 31.34
CA GLY A 415 72.67 -9.51 32.29
C GLY A 415 71.60 -10.48 32.77
N LYS A 416 70.31 -10.09 32.77
CA LYS A 416 69.19 -10.99 33.15
C LYS A 416 68.94 -12.08 32.11
N ALA A 417 69.21 -11.83 30.83
CA ALA A 417 69.06 -12.82 29.77
C ALA A 417 70.04 -14.01 29.91
N ASN A 418 71.22 -13.77 30.50
CA ASN A 418 72.29 -14.78 30.61
C ASN A 418 72.22 -15.65 31.89
N ALA A 419 71.17 -15.50 32.71
CA ALA A 419 70.99 -16.25 33.96
C ALA A 419 69.71 -17.09 34.02
N SER A 420 68.85 -17.10 32.99
CA SER A 420 67.57 -17.84 33.07
C SER A 420 67.10 -18.55 31.80
N HIS A 421 67.94 -18.67 30.76
CA HIS A 421 67.64 -19.54 29.63
C HIS A 421 68.90 -20.34 29.32
N GLY A 422 68.98 -21.54 29.91
CA GLY A 422 70.11 -22.45 29.77
C GLY A 422 70.48 -22.68 28.30
N ASN A 423 71.78 -22.80 28.08
CA ASN A 423 72.48 -23.33 26.89
C ASN A 423 71.52 -24.13 25.99
N HIS A 424 71.21 -23.70 24.76
CA HIS A 424 70.29 -24.45 23.92
C HIS A 424 71.05 -25.46 23.03
N VAL A 425 70.80 -26.75 23.32
CA VAL A 425 70.98 -27.95 22.48
C VAL A 425 72.34 -28.70 22.56
N PRO A 426 72.37 -29.98 22.99
CA PRO A 426 73.50 -30.90 22.80
C PRO A 426 73.41 -31.66 21.47
N ALA A 427 74.52 -32.30 21.08
CA ALA A 427 74.67 -33.08 19.84
C ALA A 427 73.45 -33.96 19.50
N THR A 428 73.02 -33.89 18.24
CA THR A 428 71.83 -34.55 17.70
C THR A 428 71.95 -36.08 17.72
N GLN A 429 70.85 -36.76 18.03
CA GLN A 429 70.74 -38.22 18.00
C GLN A 429 69.61 -38.64 17.04
N THR A 430 69.64 -39.89 16.58
CA THR A 430 68.64 -40.47 15.69
C THR A 430 67.25 -40.50 16.35
N ALA A 431 66.22 -40.09 15.63
CA ALA A 431 64.87 -39.90 16.17
C ALA A 431 64.32 -41.18 16.84
N ASN A 432 63.94 -41.03 18.11
CA ASN A 432 63.38 -42.08 18.95
C ASN A 432 62.19 -41.50 19.72
N ASN A 433 60.99 -42.05 19.52
CA ASN A 433 59.74 -41.56 20.12
C ASN A 433 59.63 -41.78 21.65
N LYS A 434 60.61 -42.44 22.27
CA LYS A 434 60.69 -42.65 23.73
C LYS A 434 61.62 -41.66 24.44
N LYS A 435 62.38 -40.78 23.77
CA LYS A 435 63.30 -39.85 24.46
C LYS A 435 63.03 -38.37 24.11
N PHE A 436 63.15 -37.50 25.11
CA PHE A 436 63.03 -36.04 24.95
C PHE A 436 64.23 -35.33 25.58
N LEU A 437 64.57 -34.16 25.04
CA LEU A 437 65.63 -33.30 25.56
C LEU A 437 65.05 -32.42 26.66
N ARG A 438 65.64 -32.46 27.87
CA ARG A 438 65.23 -31.61 28.98
C ARG A 438 65.87 -30.22 28.87
N CYS A 439 65.35 -29.26 29.63
CA CYS A 439 65.86 -27.87 29.65
C CYS A 439 67.27 -27.73 30.26
N ASP A 440 67.80 -28.78 30.89
CA ASP A 440 69.19 -28.88 31.37
C ASP A 440 70.16 -29.48 30.33
N ASN A 441 69.71 -29.68 29.08
CA ASN A 441 70.49 -30.26 27.98
C ASN A 441 70.89 -31.74 28.15
N THR A 442 70.10 -32.54 28.87
CA THR A 442 70.30 -33.99 28.92
C THR A 442 69.13 -34.74 28.26
N TRP A 443 69.43 -35.76 27.45
CA TRP A 443 68.41 -36.61 26.82
C TRP A 443 67.91 -37.65 27.83
N GLN A 444 66.59 -37.69 28.07
CA GLN A 444 65.95 -38.65 28.97
C GLN A 444 64.83 -39.45 28.30
N ASP A 445 64.57 -40.65 28.82
CA ASP A 445 63.39 -41.43 28.44
C ASP A 445 62.10 -40.78 28.98
N VAL A 446 61.09 -40.69 28.12
CA VAL A 446 59.74 -40.23 28.45
C VAL A 446 59.06 -41.33 29.27
N THR A 447 58.92 -41.10 30.57
CA THR A 447 58.06 -41.88 31.47
C THR A 447 56.91 -40.99 31.94
N PRO A 448 55.72 -41.54 32.26
CA PRO A 448 54.55 -40.74 32.67
C PRO A 448 54.88 -39.71 33.76
N GLY A 449 55.59 -40.12 34.83
CA GLY A 449 55.95 -39.21 35.92
C GLY A 449 56.83 -38.02 35.52
N ASN A 450 57.67 -38.16 34.48
CA ASN A 450 58.66 -37.14 34.09
C ASN A 450 58.12 -36.10 33.10
N ILE A 451 56.93 -36.32 32.53
CA ILE A 451 56.18 -35.35 31.70
C ILE A 451 54.97 -34.77 32.45
N GLY A 452 54.91 -34.97 33.77
CA GLY A 452 53.79 -34.53 34.60
C GLY A 452 52.53 -35.40 34.48
N ALA A 453 52.60 -36.55 33.81
CA ALA A 453 51.52 -37.53 33.79
C ALA A 453 51.66 -38.48 35.00
N ALA A 454 51.04 -38.12 36.12
CA ALA A 454 50.99 -39.00 37.28
C ALA A 454 50.40 -40.36 36.90
N ALA A 455 51.10 -41.43 37.28
CA ALA A 455 50.52 -42.76 37.28
C ALA A 455 49.53 -42.84 38.43
N LEU A 456 48.31 -43.26 38.09
CA LEU A 456 47.20 -43.52 39.01
C LEU A 456 46.54 -42.25 39.58
N GLU A 457 45.38 -41.96 39.00
CA GLU A 457 44.26 -41.18 39.53
C GLU A 457 44.41 -39.66 39.51
N HIS A 458 44.12 -39.08 38.34
CA HIS A 458 43.11 -38.02 38.28
C HIS A 458 42.46 -38.01 36.89
N ASP A 459 41.14 -37.77 36.84
CA ASP A 459 40.38 -37.71 35.59
C ASP A 459 40.38 -36.31 34.99
N HIS A 460 40.38 -36.31 33.67
CA HIS A 460 40.24 -35.12 32.86
C HIS A 460 38.74 -34.91 32.64
N ASP A 461 38.11 -34.06 33.44
CA ASP A 461 37.34 -32.98 32.82
C ASP A 461 36.97 -31.79 33.72
N SER A 462 37.45 -30.62 33.32
CA SER A 462 36.90 -29.31 33.65
C SER A 462 36.59 -28.53 32.37
N ARG A 463 35.88 -29.14 31.40
CA ARG A 463 34.93 -28.50 30.44
C ARG A 463 34.23 -29.35 29.34
N TYR A 464 34.51 -30.61 29.07
CA TYR A 464 33.71 -31.53 28.24
C TYR A 464 33.63 -32.98 28.77
N TYR A 465 32.42 -33.43 29.12
CA TYR A 465 32.12 -34.80 29.55
C TYR A 465 32.57 -35.85 28.50
N THR A 466 33.15 -36.99 28.93
CA THR A 466 33.43 -38.15 28.05
C THR A 466 32.12 -38.79 27.54
N GLU A 467 32.09 -39.57 26.45
CA GLU A 467 30.82 -40.11 25.88
C GLU A 467 30.00 -40.94 26.91
N SER A 468 30.67 -41.72 27.77
CA SER A 468 30.01 -42.47 28.84
C SER A 468 29.53 -41.57 29.99
N GLU A 469 30.25 -40.47 30.28
CA GLU A 469 29.85 -39.50 31.29
C GLU A 469 28.80 -38.52 30.78
N ALA A 470 28.84 -38.17 29.51
CA ALA A 470 27.82 -37.44 28.78
C ALA A 470 26.53 -38.26 28.77
N ASN A 471 26.60 -39.58 28.52
CA ASN A 471 25.43 -40.47 28.61
C ASN A 471 24.92 -40.69 30.06
N ALA A 472 25.74 -40.43 31.08
CA ALA A 472 25.34 -40.56 32.49
C ALA A 472 24.97 -39.22 33.16
N LYS A 473 25.48 -38.09 32.67
CA LYS A 473 25.32 -36.72 33.22
C LYS A 473 24.45 -35.83 32.32
N PHE A 474 24.41 -36.06 31.01
CA PHE A 474 23.36 -35.53 30.14
C PHE A 474 22.27 -36.57 29.96
N VAL A 475 21.05 -36.08 29.86
CA VAL A 475 19.89 -36.92 29.60
C VAL A 475 20.02 -37.48 28.18
N SER A 476 20.13 -38.81 28.02
CA SER A 476 20.12 -39.46 26.70
C SER A 476 18.76 -39.26 26.00
N LYS A 477 18.66 -39.51 24.69
CA LYS A 477 17.36 -39.41 23.97
C LYS A 477 16.30 -40.36 24.55
N GLU A 478 16.72 -41.51 25.08
CA GLU A 478 15.86 -42.42 25.83
C GLU A 478 15.52 -41.88 27.23
N ASP A 479 16.48 -41.26 27.93
CA ASP A 479 16.24 -40.64 29.24
C ASP A 479 15.39 -39.36 29.15
N LEU A 480 15.43 -38.61 28.03
CA LEU A 480 14.56 -37.46 27.73
C LEU A 480 13.15 -37.95 27.41
N GLY A 481 13.06 -39.14 26.79
CA GLY A 481 11.81 -39.88 26.62
C GLY A 481 11.23 -40.41 27.94
N ALA A 482 12.07 -40.69 28.94
CA ALA A 482 11.68 -41.23 30.25
C ALA A 482 11.49 -40.14 31.34
N ALA A 483 12.17 -39.00 31.24
CA ALA A 483 12.13 -37.88 32.21
C ALA A 483 10.87 -37.02 32.10
N GLY A 484 10.00 -37.28 31.12
CA GLY A 484 8.72 -36.59 30.98
C GLY A 484 8.81 -35.11 30.58
N TYR A 485 10.01 -34.61 30.25
CA TYR A 485 10.19 -33.28 29.65
C TYR A 485 9.87 -33.37 28.16
N GLY A 486 8.56 -33.33 27.91
CA GLY A 486 7.94 -33.67 26.65
C GLY A 486 8.40 -32.81 25.48
N ASP A 487 8.66 -33.49 24.37
CA ASP A 487 8.42 -32.92 23.05
C ASP A 487 6.94 -32.48 22.97
N MET A 488 6.72 -31.17 22.91
CA MET A 488 5.40 -30.52 22.80
C MET A 488 4.60 -30.96 21.56
N THR A 489 5.21 -31.75 20.67
CA THR A 489 4.57 -32.24 19.44
C THR A 489 4.20 -33.72 19.49
N LYS A 490 4.52 -34.44 20.58
CA LYS A 490 4.09 -35.83 20.76
C LYS A 490 2.67 -35.91 21.31
N ALA A 491 1.80 -36.60 20.56
CA ALA A 491 0.40 -36.94 20.89
C ALA A 491 0.18 -37.69 22.24
N VAL A 492 1.25 -37.95 23.00
CA VAL A 492 1.22 -38.57 24.33
C VAL A 492 0.81 -37.57 25.42
N TYR A 493 1.10 -36.27 25.23
CA TYR A 493 0.90 -35.21 26.24
C TYR A 493 -0.23 -34.23 25.91
N ASP A 494 -0.59 -34.12 24.65
CA ASP A 494 -1.75 -33.38 24.13
C ASP A 494 -2.62 -34.38 23.35
N LYS A 495 -3.38 -35.21 24.08
CA LYS A 495 -4.17 -36.28 23.46
C LYS A 495 -5.32 -35.74 22.62
N ASN A 496 -5.78 -34.53 22.90
CA ASN A 496 -6.89 -33.90 22.18
C ASN A 496 -6.41 -33.02 21.01
N GLY A 497 -5.11 -32.77 20.88
CA GLY A 497 -4.47 -32.06 19.78
C GLY A 497 -4.76 -30.55 19.78
N ASN A 498 -5.04 -29.96 20.94
CA ASN A 498 -5.42 -28.55 21.06
C ASN A 498 -4.22 -27.58 21.20
N GLY A 499 -2.99 -28.10 21.21
CA GLY A 499 -1.76 -27.34 21.37
C GLY A 499 -1.35 -27.09 22.82
N SER A 500 -1.96 -27.76 23.80
CA SER A 500 -1.62 -27.67 25.23
C SER A 500 -1.49 -29.06 25.88
N VAL A 501 -0.62 -29.19 26.88
CA VAL A 501 -0.43 -30.46 27.60
C VAL A 501 -1.61 -30.71 28.53
N ASP A 502 -2.34 -31.83 28.35
CA ASP A 502 -3.57 -32.15 29.11
C ASP A 502 -3.34 -32.20 30.64
N LYS A 503 -2.13 -32.58 31.09
CA LYS A 503 -1.77 -32.56 32.52
C LYS A 503 -1.58 -31.15 33.09
N ALA A 504 -1.25 -30.16 32.26
CA ALA A 504 -1.16 -28.76 32.65
C ALA A 504 -2.53 -28.06 32.61
N GLU A 505 -3.53 -28.68 31.97
CA GLU A 505 -4.91 -28.19 31.91
C GLU A 505 -5.61 -28.26 33.28
N ALA A 506 -5.08 -29.04 34.24
CA ALA A 506 -5.50 -29.03 35.63
C ALA A 506 -4.36 -29.41 36.61
N VAL A 507 -3.71 -28.41 37.22
CA VAL A 507 -2.72 -28.61 38.29
C VAL A 507 -3.33 -28.29 39.67
N PRO A 508 -3.22 -29.17 40.68
CA PRO A 508 -3.69 -28.88 42.03
C PRO A 508 -2.96 -27.67 42.64
N TRP A 509 -3.72 -26.70 43.16
CA TRP A 509 -3.20 -25.43 43.69
C TRP A 509 -2.13 -25.61 44.78
N THR A 510 -2.17 -26.72 45.51
CA THR A 510 -1.21 -27.08 46.56
C THR A 510 0.23 -27.20 46.05
N GLY A 511 0.44 -27.61 44.80
CA GLY A 511 1.78 -27.83 44.21
C GLY A 511 2.48 -26.60 43.62
N VAL A 512 1.80 -25.45 43.53
CA VAL A 512 2.36 -24.25 42.86
C VAL A 512 3.14 -23.39 43.87
N THR A 513 4.44 -23.17 43.66
CA THR A 513 5.30 -22.30 44.51
C THR A 513 5.35 -20.86 43.96
N GLY A 514 5.50 -19.85 44.83
CA GLY A 514 5.50 -18.43 44.42
C GLY A 514 4.11 -17.81 44.21
N LYS A 515 3.05 -18.52 44.62
CA LYS A 515 1.66 -18.05 44.53
C LYS A 515 1.34 -16.97 45.58
N PRO A 516 0.56 -15.91 45.25
CA PRO A 516 0.12 -14.90 46.22
C PRO A 516 -0.67 -15.54 47.37
N SER A 517 -0.42 -15.11 48.60
CA SER A 517 -0.97 -15.73 49.83
C SER A 517 -2.48 -15.50 50.06
N THR A 518 -3.11 -14.61 49.29
CA THR A 518 -4.50 -14.19 49.53
C THR A 518 -5.19 -13.79 48.24
N PHE A 519 -5.63 -14.80 47.49
CA PHE A 519 -6.84 -14.70 46.68
C PHE A 519 -7.58 -16.03 46.83
N PRO A 520 -8.49 -16.18 47.81
CA PRO A 520 -9.53 -17.18 47.63
C PRO A 520 -10.34 -16.71 46.41
N PRO A 521 -10.46 -17.50 45.33
CA PRO A 521 -11.41 -17.14 44.30
C PRO A 521 -12.79 -17.07 44.95
N SER A 522 -13.43 -15.90 44.90
CA SER A 522 -14.84 -15.82 45.20
C SER A 522 -15.55 -16.85 44.31
N SER A 523 -16.40 -17.67 44.92
CA SER A 523 -17.34 -18.50 44.19
C SER A 523 -18.07 -17.62 43.18
N HIS A 524 -17.74 -17.79 41.90
CA HIS A 524 -18.48 -17.19 40.80
C HIS A 524 -19.29 -18.30 40.16
N ASN A 525 -20.58 -18.02 39.94
CA ASN A 525 -21.38 -18.85 39.08
C ASN A 525 -21.02 -18.51 37.63
N HIS A 526 -20.98 -19.52 36.77
CA HIS A 526 -21.11 -19.29 35.34
C HIS A 526 -22.58 -18.98 35.03
N ASP A 527 -23.14 -17.93 35.64
CA ASP A 527 -24.27 -17.30 34.98
C ASP A 527 -23.72 -16.69 33.68
N GLY A 528 -24.48 -16.80 32.60
CA GLY A 528 -24.01 -16.54 31.23
C GLY A 528 -23.67 -15.08 30.91
N SER A 529 -23.22 -14.29 31.89
CA SER A 529 -22.88 -12.88 31.74
C SER A 529 -21.44 -12.62 31.28
N TYR A 530 -20.50 -13.58 31.40
CA TYR A 530 -19.08 -13.35 31.09
C TYR A 530 -18.42 -14.25 30.03
N ALA A 531 -19.19 -15.03 29.28
CA ALA A 531 -18.72 -15.62 28.01
C ALA A 531 -19.73 -15.33 26.90
N THR A 532 -19.25 -14.61 25.88
CA THR A 532 -19.98 -14.06 24.74
C THR A 532 -20.86 -12.85 25.06
N LYS A 533 -20.25 -11.67 24.89
CA LYS A 533 -20.93 -10.54 24.26
C LYS A 533 -21.83 -11.13 23.16
N LYS A 534 -23.16 -11.02 23.31
CA LYS A 534 -24.17 -11.49 22.33
C LYS A 534 -24.09 -10.78 20.96
N LEU A 535 -22.91 -10.28 20.57
CA LEU A 535 -22.57 -9.90 19.21
C LEU A 535 -22.31 -11.15 18.36
N ARG A 536 -23.25 -12.11 18.30
CA ARG A 536 -23.40 -13.07 17.18
C ARG A 536 -24.82 -13.61 17.06
N ALA A 537 -25.66 -13.43 18.08
CA ALA A 537 -27.04 -13.94 18.04
C ALA A 537 -28.03 -13.00 17.32
N SER A 538 -27.70 -11.72 17.13
CA SER A 538 -28.64 -10.74 16.54
C SER A 538 -27.92 -9.66 15.71
N HIS A 539 -27.11 -10.04 14.72
CA HIS A 539 -26.51 -9.07 13.78
C HIS A 539 -27.31 -8.86 12.51
N TYR A 540 -28.31 -9.72 12.30
CA TYR A 540 -29.08 -9.75 11.08
C TYR A 540 -30.57 -9.61 11.40
N THR A 541 -31.29 -9.03 10.45
CA THR A 541 -32.75 -8.98 10.46
C THR A 541 -33.25 -9.83 9.30
N ARG A 542 -34.17 -10.77 9.56
CA ARG A 542 -34.88 -11.50 8.51
C ARG A 542 -36.18 -10.79 8.19
N PHE A 543 -36.52 -10.74 6.91
CA PHE A 543 -37.77 -10.18 6.43
C PHE A 543 -38.28 -10.96 5.22
N THR A 544 -39.56 -10.81 4.91
CA THR A 544 -40.20 -11.49 3.79
C THR A 544 -40.73 -10.48 2.81
N VAL A 545 -40.51 -10.71 1.52
CA VAL A 545 -41.09 -9.89 0.44
C VAL A 545 -42.28 -10.65 -0.14
N ALA A 546 -43.49 -10.21 0.22
CA ALA A 546 -44.74 -10.78 -0.27
C ALA A 546 -45.04 -10.34 -1.72
N GLY A 547 -46.29 -10.49 -2.15
CA GLY A 547 -46.73 -10.12 -3.50
C GLY A 547 -46.54 -11.24 -4.53
N GLU A 548 -46.54 -10.88 -5.81
CA GLU A 548 -46.46 -11.84 -6.91
C GLU A 548 -45.04 -12.40 -7.09
N ALA A 549 -44.95 -13.69 -7.41
CA ALA A 549 -43.69 -14.41 -7.57
C ALA A 549 -42.78 -13.86 -8.68
N ASN A 550 -43.34 -13.14 -9.66
CA ASN A 550 -42.60 -12.61 -10.83
C ASN A 550 -42.41 -11.08 -10.79
N LYS A 551 -42.69 -10.44 -9.67
CA LYS A 551 -42.50 -8.99 -9.48
C LYS A 551 -41.42 -8.71 -8.45
N TYR A 552 -40.86 -7.51 -8.52
CA TYR A 552 -39.82 -7.03 -7.62
C TYR A 552 -40.32 -5.77 -6.93
N TYR A 553 -40.26 -5.79 -5.61
CA TYR A 553 -40.89 -4.81 -4.74
C TYR A 553 -39.84 -3.90 -4.12
N PRO A 554 -40.09 -2.59 -4.01
CA PRO A 554 -39.19 -1.67 -3.33
C PRO A 554 -39.04 -2.06 -1.85
N VAL A 555 -37.80 -2.31 -1.42
CA VAL A 555 -37.44 -2.57 -0.03
C VAL A 555 -36.57 -1.41 0.45
N ILE A 556 -37.09 -0.59 1.35
CA ILE A 556 -36.39 0.57 1.91
C ILE A 556 -35.60 0.14 3.14
N ILE A 557 -34.33 0.50 3.18
CA ILE A 557 -33.37 0.19 4.24
C ILE A 557 -32.94 1.49 4.89
N ARG A 558 -33.05 1.55 6.22
CA ARG A 558 -32.59 2.69 7.03
C ARG A 558 -31.65 2.23 8.13
N LEU A 559 -30.53 2.93 8.29
CA LEU A 559 -29.59 2.69 9.38
C LEU A 559 -30.14 3.30 10.67
N GLY A 560 -29.78 2.73 11.82
CA GLY A 560 -30.22 3.22 13.12
C GLY A 560 -29.49 4.51 13.52
N GLY A 561 -30.17 5.66 13.41
CA GLY A 561 -29.64 6.98 13.78
C GLY A 561 -29.04 7.76 12.59
N ALA A 562 -28.82 9.06 12.75
CA ALA A 562 -28.27 9.96 11.73
C ALA A 562 -26.81 9.57 11.36
N ALA A 563 -26.68 8.56 10.51
CA ALA A 563 -25.43 7.92 10.15
C ALA A 563 -24.74 8.70 9.03
N PHE A 564 -23.90 9.66 9.41
CA PHE A 564 -22.93 10.25 8.50
C PHE A 564 -21.63 9.42 8.58
N GLY A 565 -21.46 8.43 7.70
CA GLY A 565 -20.27 7.56 7.72
C GLY A 565 -20.39 6.30 6.84
N ALA A 566 -19.26 5.83 6.31
CA ALA A 566 -19.22 4.61 5.49
C ALA A 566 -19.60 3.37 6.33
N CYS A 567 -20.63 2.64 5.89
CA CYS A 567 -21.14 1.43 6.50
C CYS A 567 -21.23 0.29 5.48
N HIS A 568 -21.02 -0.93 5.93
CA HIS A 568 -21.25 -2.14 5.16
C HIS A 568 -22.67 -2.63 5.35
N LEU A 569 -23.27 -3.05 4.25
CA LEU A 569 -24.59 -3.64 4.17
C LEU A 569 -24.49 -4.92 3.35
N SER A 570 -25.04 -6.02 3.88
CA SER A 570 -25.11 -7.31 3.20
C SER A 570 -26.54 -7.80 3.19
N ILE A 571 -27.10 -8.00 1.99
CA ILE A 571 -28.40 -8.64 1.80
C ILE A 571 -28.14 -10.01 1.21
N SER A 572 -28.62 -11.04 1.88
CA SER A 572 -28.37 -12.42 1.47
C SER A 572 -29.62 -13.28 1.58
N ARG A 573 -29.59 -14.38 0.82
CA ARG A 573 -30.58 -15.45 0.88
C ARG A 573 -29.93 -16.77 0.47
N GLY A 574 -30.15 -17.81 1.26
CA GLY A 574 -29.78 -19.18 0.90
C GLY A 574 -30.67 -19.72 -0.22
N TYR A 575 -30.11 -20.51 -1.13
CA TYR A 575 -30.82 -20.97 -2.34
C TYR A 575 -32.07 -21.84 -2.09
N ASN A 576 -32.19 -22.43 -0.90
CA ASN A 576 -33.27 -23.32 -0.49
C ASN A 576 -34.24 -22.68 0.52
N TRP A 577 -34.09 -21.39 0.82
CA TRP A 577 -34.98 -20.69 1.76
C TRP A 577 -36.37 -20.49 1.20
N THR A 578 -37.36 -20.28 2.08
CA THR A 578 -38.76 -20.03 1.75
C THR A 578 -38.91 -19.02 0.63
N ALA A 579 -39.60 -19.43 -0.44
CA ALA A 579 -39.94 -18.67 -1.64
C ALA A 579 -40.92 -19.50 -2.49
N PRO A 580 -41.51 -18.95 -3.56
CA PRO A 580 -42.39 -19.72 -4.45
C PRO A 580 -41.74 -20.97 -5.06
N ASP A 581 -42.49 -22.06 -5.13
CA ASP A 581 -42.07 -23.28 -5.85
C ASP A 581 -41.93 -23.06 -7.36
N SER A 582 -42.53 -21.99 -7.89
CA SER A 582 -42.41 -21.57 -9.29
C SER A 582 -41.03 -20.99 -9.64
N TRP A 583 -40.12 -20.86 -8.67
CA TRP A 583 -38.76 -20.36 -8.89
C TRP A 583 -37.81 -21.53 -9.12
N ASN A 584 -37.35 -21.69 -10.37
CA ASN A 584 -36.40 -22.73 -10.81
C ASN A 584 -36.84 -24.17 -10.45
N THR A 585 -36.63 -24.62 -9.21
CA THR A 585 -37.08 -25.92 -8.70
C THR A 585 -37.52 -25.81 -7.23
N ALA A 586 -38.33 -26.76 -6.77
CA ALA A 586 -38.83 -26.79 -5.39
C ALA A 586 -37.73 -26.85 -4.31
N THR A 587 -36.52 -27.31 -4.64
CA THR A 587 -35.39 -27.40 -3.69
C THR A 587 -34.33 -26.30 -3.88
N HIS A 588 -34.27 -25.66 -5.06
CA HIS A 588 -33.30 -24.61 -5.39
C HIS A 588 -34.01 -23.38 -5.95
N ARG A 589 -34.66 -22.64 -5.05
CA ARG A 589 -35.47 -21.45 -5.33
C ARG A 589 -34.64 -20.18 -5.42
N GLY A 590 -33.33 -20.29 -5.62
CA GLY A 590 -32.39 -19.22 -5.90
C GLY A 590 -31.78 -18.50 -4.70
N GLY A 591 -30.51 -18.14 -4.85
CA GLY A 591 -29.68 -17.52 -3.82
C GLY A 591 -29.26 -16.10 -4.20
N LEU A 592 -28.97 -15.27 -3.19
CA LEU A 592 -28.50 -13.90 -3.34
C LEU A 592 -27.34 -13.64 -2.38
N THR A 593 -26.30 -12.98 -2.86
CA THR A 593 -25.29 -12.31 -2.06
C THR A 593 -25.06 -10.92 -2.64
N LEU A 594 -25.60 -9.90 -1.97
CA LEU A 594 -25.48 -8.50 -2.37
C LEU A 594 -24.80 -7.71 -1.23
N GLY A 595 -23.53 -7.36 -1.45
CA GLY A 595 -22.74 -6.51 -0.57
C GLY A 595 -22.71 -5.08 -1.09
N ILE A 596 -22.93 -4.11 -0.20
CA ILE A 596 -22.98 -2.68 -0.52
C ILE A 596 -22.18 -1.93 0.54
N LEU A 597 -21.24 -1.11 0.10
CA LEU A 597 -20.62 -0.07 0.91
C LEU A 597 -21.39 1.22 0.67
N TRP A 598 -22.01 1.77 1.70
CA TRP A 598 -22.87 2.95 1.62
C TRP A 598 -22.44 3.96 2.68
N ASN A 599 -22.35 5.24 2.31
CA ASN A 599 -21.99 6.34 3.21
C ASN A 599 -23.06 6.73 4.27
N GLY A 600 -24.14 5.96 4.38
CA GLY A 600 -25.25 6.21 5.32
C GLY A 600 -26.13 7.42 4.98
N ASP A 601 -25.81 8.13 3.89
CA ASP A 601 -26.50 9.36 3.49
C ASP A 601 -27.75 9.09 2.65
N THR A 602 -28.68 10.04 2.67
CA THR A 602 -29.95 10.00 1.94
C THR A 602 -29.96 11.04 0.82
N TYR A 603 -31.08 11.16 0.09
CA TYR A 603 -31.19 12.08 -1.05
C TYR A 603 -30.96 13.57 -0.72
N TRP A 604 -31.15 13.99 0.53
CA TRP A 604 -31.00 15.39 0.97
C TRP A 604 -29.75 15.57 1.83
N GLY A 605 -28.60 15.86 1.20
CA GLY A 605 -27.35 16.12 1.91
C GLY A 605 -26.29 16.73 0.99
N GLY A 606 -25.56 17.75 1.46
CA GLY A 606 -24.46 18.40 0.72
C GLY A 606 -23.18 17.55 0.60
N ASN A 607 -23.24 16.28 1.03
CA ASN A 607 -22.19 15.31 0.78
C ASN A 607 -22.24 14.87 -0.69
N SER A 608 -21.16 14.28 -1.22
CA SER A 608 -21.10 13.90 -2.64
C SER A 608 -22.22 12.90 -2.99
N GLY A 609 -23.30 13.42 -3.57
CA GLY A 609 -24.51 12.67 -3.88
C GLY A 609 -24.20 11.52 -4.83
N SER A 610 -24.59 10.30 -4.44
CA SER A 610 -24.42 9.01 -5.15
C SER A 610 -23.29 8.08 -4.67
N SER A 611 -23.00 8.04 -3.36
CA SER A 611 -21.85 7.29 -2.82
C SER A 611 -22.23 5.92 -2.24
N TYR A 612 -22.72 4.99 -3.09
CA TYR A 612 -22.71 3.56 -2.78
C TYR A 612 -21.85 2.85 -3.81
N VAL A 613 -21.14 1.84 -3.33
CA VAL A 613 -20.38 0.91 -4.15
C VAL A 613 -20.92 -0.47 -3.86
N VAL A 614 -21.27 -1.20 -4.91
CA VAL A 614 -21.60 -2.61 -4.77
C VAL A 614 -20.28 -3.34 -4.62
N THR A 615 -20.09 -3.99 -3.48
CA THR A 615 -18.85 -4.71 -3.15
C THR A 615 -18.92 -6.18 -3.55
N MET A 616 -20.13 -6.76 -3.57
CA MET A 616 -20.40 -8.13 -4.03
C MET A 616 -21.78 -8.19 -4.66
N PHE A 617 -21.92 -8.90 -5.77
CA PHE A 617 -23.24 -9.17 -6.36
C PHE A 617 -23.21 -10.50 -7.11
N ASP A 618 -23.78 -11.52 -6.47
CA ASP A 618 -23.92 -12.86 -7.01
C ASP A 618 -25.35 -13.37 -6.80
N GLU A 619 -25.90 -13.96 -7.85
CA GLU A 619 -27.21 -14.59 -7.85
C GLU A 619 -27.05 -16.01 -8.40
N SER A 620 -27.82 -16.95 -7.86
CA SER A 620 -27.79 -18.35 -8.30
C SER A 620 -29.19 -18.86 -8.54
N TYR A 621 -29.36 -19.71 -9.56
CA TYR A 621 -30.60 -20.36 -9.99
C TYR A 621 -31.74 -19.46 -10.49
N THR A 622 -31.90 -18.26 -9.91
CA THR A 622 -32.98 -17.34 -10.24
C THR A 622 -32.57 -15.92 -9.87
N THR A 623 -33.01 -14.93 -10.65
CA THR A 623 -32.78 -13.50 -10.36
C THR A 623 -33.58 -13.05 -9.14
N MET A 624 -32.98 -12.28 -8.26
CA MET A 624 -33.55 -11.81 -6.99
C MET A 624 -33.64 -10.29 -6.90
N VAL A 625 -32.73 -9.59 -7.59
CA VAL A 625 -32.62 -8.13 -7.55
C VAL A 625 -33.00 -7.54 -8.91
N ALA A 626 -33.85 -6.52 -8.92
CA ALA A 626 -34.21 -5.76 -10.13
C ALA A 626 -33.62 -4.35 -10.17
N GLY A 627 -32.87 -3.95 -9.15
CA GLY A 627 -32.12 -2.70 -9.13
C GLY A 627 -31.89 -2.13 -7.73
N LEU A 628 -31.31 -0.94 -7.70
CA LEU A 628 -30.83 -0.26 -6.49
C LEU A 628 -30.90 1.26 -6.67
N SER A 629 -31.41 1.98 -5.69
CA SER A 629 -31.48 3.44 -5.77
C SER A 629 -31.53 4.08 -4.39
N TYR A 630 -31.42 5.40 -4.33
CA TYR A 630 -31.59 6.18 -3.11
C TYR A 630 -32.95 6.86 -3.08
N CYS A 631 -33.62 6.79 -1.93
CA CYS A 631 -34.80 7.60 -1.63
C CYS A 631 -34.46 8.68 -0.60
N THR A 632 -35.41 9.59 -0.32
CA THR A 632 -35.26 10.58 0.75
C THR A 632 -35.19 9.98 2.16
N SER A 633 -35.49 8.70 2.32
CA SER A 633 -35.54 8.03 3.62
C SER A 633 -34.51 6.90 3.79
N GLY A 634 -33.63 6.66 2.82
CA GLY A 634 -32.65 5.57 2.86
C GLY A 634 -32.34 4.95 1.50
N LEU A 635 -31.80 3.73 1.52
CA LEU A 635 -31.48 2.94 0.32
C LEU A 635 -32.67 2.06 -0.09
N VAL A 636 -32.97 1.99 -1.39
CA VAL A 636 -34.06 1.17 -1.95
C VAL A 636 -33.46 0.05 -2.78
N VAL A 637 -33.82 -1.19 -2.46
CA VAL A 637 -33.45 -2.40 -3.23
C VAL A 637 -34.73 -3.03 -3.76
N TRP A 638 -34.79 -3.35 -5.06
CA TRP A 638 -35.94 -4.07 -5.60
C TRP A 638 -35.71 -5.57 -5.47
N LEU A 639 -36.35 -6.19 -4.48
CA LEU A 639 -36.23 -7.62 -4.19
C LEU A 639 -37.45 -8.38 -4.71
N ARG A 640 -37.24 -9.59 -5.21
CA ARG A 640 -38.30 -10.41 -5.83
C ARG A 640 -39.29 -10.91 -4.77
N GLY A 641 -40.59 -10.85 -5.11
CA GLY A 641 -41.70 -11.12 -4.19
C GLY A 641 -42.08 -12.59 -4.05
N GLY A 642 -43.37 -12.88 -3.84
CA GLY A 642 -43.88 -14.26 -3.71
C GLY A 642 -43.74 -14.89 -2.33
N GLY A 643 -43.47 -14.09 -1.30
CA GLY A 643 -43.22 -14.61 0.05
C GLY A 643 -41.78 -15.10 0.25
N ALA A 644 -40.84 -14.57 -0.55
CA ALA A 644 -39.43 -14.93 -0.43
C ALA A 644 -38.79 -14.32 0.83
N GLN A 645 -38.05 -15.15 1.57
CA GLN A 645 -37.34 -14.75 2.78
C GLN A 645 -35.94 -14.25 2.45
N TYR A 646 -35.59 -13.08 2.98
CA TYR A 646 -34.26 -12.47 2.87
C TYR A 646 -33.70 -12.16 4.26
N GLN A 647 -32.39 -11.99 4.32
CA GLN A 647 -31.65 -11.57 5.50
C GLN A 647 -30.84 -10.32 5.17
N ILE A 648 -30.79 -9.38 6.10
CA ILE A 648 -29.96 -8.19 6.03
C ILE A 648 -29.02 -8.11 7.22
N GLU A 649 -27.78 -7.74 6.97
CA GLU A 649 -26.72 -7.49 7.96
C GLU A 649 -26.10 -6.13 7.69
N SER A 650 -25.74 -5.40 8.74
CA SER A 650 -24.97 -4.17 8.61
C SER A 650 -24.09 -3.92 9.82
N ASP A 651 -23.18 -2.95 9.71
CA ASP A 651 -22.35 -2.46 10.83
C ASP A 651 -23.19 -1.92 12.01
N TYR A 652 -24.48 -1.60 11.79
CA TYR A 652 -25.43 -1.17 12.80
C TYR A 652 -26.30 -2.31 13.36
N GLY A 653 -26.13 -3.55 12.87
CA GLY A 653 -26.85 -4.74 13.31
C GLY A 653 -28.37 -4.56 13.28
N ILE A 654 -29.04 -4.98 14.36
CA ILE A 654 -30.51 -4.91 14.52
C ILE A 654 -31.10 -3.49 14.50
N ALA A 655 -30.27 -2.44 14.63
CA ALA A 655 -30.74 -1.07 14.49
C ALA A 655 -31.05 -0.72 13.03
N THR A 656 -30.65 -1.58 12.07
CA THR A 656 -31.05 -1.49 10.67
C THR A 656 -32.51 -1.87 10.52
N THR A 657 -33.31 -0.94 10.01
CA THR A 657 -34.74 -1.17 9.75
C THR A 657 -34.97 -1.45 8.27
N VAL A 658 -35.93 -2.34 8.00
CA VAL A 658 -36.34 -2.73 6.65
C VAL A 658 -37.84 -2.51 6.51
N GLU A 659 -38.23 -1.83 5.43
CA GLU A 659 -39.62 -1.58 5.09
C GLU A 659 -39.92 -2.09 3.68
N VAL A 660 -40.78 -3.10 3.56
CA VAL A 660 -41.17 -3.68 2.27
C VAL A 660 -42.43 -2.97 1.75
N LYS A 661 -42.38 -2.46 0.51
CA LYS A 661 -43.54 -1.83 -0.15
C LYS A 661 -44.11 -2.77 -1.20
N LEU A 662 -45.35 -3.20 -1.00
CA LEU A 662 -46.05 -4.10 -1.94
C LEU A 662 -46.74 -3.37 -3.11
N THR A 663 -46.55 -2.05 -3.19
CA THR A 663 -47.04 -1.17 -4.24
C THR A 663 -45.94 -0.17 -4.59
N ASP A 664 -46.19 0.68 -5.58
CA ASP A 664 -45.32 1.80 -5.89
C ASP A 664 -45.12 2.68 -4.65
N PHE A 665 -43.88 3.13 -4.45
CA PHE A 665 -43.49 3.98 -3.34
C PHE A 665 -43.13 5.37 -3.85
N THR A 666 -43.77 6.41 -3.32
CA THR A 666 -43.39 7.80 -3.60
C THR A 666 -42.68 8.36 -2.39
N ASP A 667 -41.47 8.88 -2.59
CA ASP A 667 -40.69 9.49 -1.52
C ASP A 667 -41.06 10.96 -1.27
N SER A 668 -40.49 11.58 -0.22
CA SER A 668 -40.78 12.98 0.12
C SER A 668 -40.23 14.02 -0.88
N ALA A 669 -39.46 13.60 -1.89
CA ALA A 669 -39.06 14.42 -3.02
C ALA A 669 -39.95 14.19 -4.25
N ASN A 670 -41.11 13.54 -4.08
CA ASN A 670 -42.07 13.18 -5.13
C ASN A 670 -41.50 12.23 -6.21
N ARG A 671 -40.45 11.47 -5.90
CA ARG A 671 -39.92 10.46 -6.82
C ARG A 671 -40.66 9.15 -6.63
N VAL A 672 -41.07 8.54 -7.74
CA VAL A 672 -41.80 7.28 -7.75
C VAL A 672 -40.83 6.11 -7.96
N PHE A 673 -40.90 5.15 -7.06
CA PHE A 673 -40.18 3.88 -7.07
C PHE A 673 -41.20 2.77 -7.34
N PRO A 674 -41.42 2.42 -8.62
CA PRO A 674 -42.50 1.50 -8.99
C PRO A 674 -42.13 0.05 -8.67
N VAL A 675 -43.15 -0.81 -8.52
CA VAL A 675 -42.97 -2.26 -8.57
C VAL A 675 -42.47 -2.64 -9.96
N ARG A 676 -41.39 -3.42 -10.03
CA ARG A 676 -40.75 -3.81 -11.30
C ARG A 676 -41.18 -5.21 -11.73
N SER A 677 -41.28 -5.42 -13.04
CA SER A 677 -41.57 -6.72 -13.66
C SER A 677 -40.38 -7.32 -14.41
N ASN A 678 -39.25 -6.62 -14.45
CA ASN A 678 -38.03 -7.00 -15.16
C ASN A 678 -36.80 -6.46 -14.42
N THR A 679 -35.63 -6.87 -14.86
CA THR A 679 -34.32 -6.53 -14.27
C THR A 679 -33.53 -5.56 -15.15
N ASN A 680 -34.16 -4.84 -16.08
CA ASN A 680 -33.46 -3.99 -17.08
C ASN A 680 -32.55 -2.93 -16.43
N SER A 681 -32.91 -2.45 -15.24
CA SER A 681 -32.12 -1.45 -14.52
C SER A 681 -30.90 -2.01 -13.79
N VAL A 682 -30.77 -3.33 -13.62
CA VAL A 682 -29.66 -3.95 -12.87
C VAL A 682 -28.30 -3.57 -13.45
N GLU A 683 -28.19 -3.45 -14.77
CA GLU A 683 -26.94 -3.08 -15.43
C GLU A 683 -26.45 -1.68 -15.00
N VAL A 684 -27.36 -0.71 -14.92
CA VAL A 684 -27.03 0.69 -14.61
C VAL A 684 -26.97 0.95 -13.11
N GLU A 685 -27.89 0.34 -12.35
CA GLU A 685 -28.07 0.63 -10.93
C GLU A 685 -27.21 -0.25 -10.02
N VAL A 686 -26.90 -1.48 -10.44
CA VAL A 686 -26.13 -2.44 -9.63
C VAL A 686 -24.78 -2.71 -10.28
N ARG A 687 -24.75 -3.23 -11.52
CA ARG A 687 -23.49 -3.64 -12.14
C ARG A 687 -22.56 -2.46 -12.36
N ALA A 688 -23.02 -1.35 -12.93
CA ALA A 688 -22.16 -0.18 -13.15
C ALA A 688 -21.48 0.35 -11.87
N LYS A 689 -22.02 0.04 -10.69
CA LYS A 689 -21.49 0.39 -9.37
C LYS A 689 -20.73 -0.76 -8.68
N PHE A 690 -20.63 -1.92 -9.32
CA PHE A 690 -19.82 -3.06 -8.91
C PHE A 690 -18.49 -3.05 -9.68
N THR A 691 -17.42 -2.57 -9.05
CA THR A 691 -16.15 -2.31 -9.76
C THR A 691 -15.25 -3.55 -9.86
N ASN A 692 -15.27 -4.47 -8.89
CA ASN A 692 -14.45 -5.69 -8.91
C ASN A 692 -15.30 -6.92 -9.23
N ARG A 693 -15.38 -7.33 -10.50
CA ARG A 693 -16.21 -8.45 -10.95
C ARG A 693 -15.34 -9.61 -11.39
N SER A 694 -15.42 -10.74 -10.68
CA SER A 694 -14.75 -11.99 -11.05
C SER A 694 -13.26 -11.82 -11.38
N GLY A 695 -12.53 -11.02 -10.58
CA GLY A 695 -11.10 -10.76 -10.76
C GLY A 695 -10.75 -9.72 -11.83
N ALA A 696 -11.72 -8.99 -12.38
CA ALA A 696 -11.50 -7.90 -13.32
C ALA A 696 -12.10 -6.58 -12.81
N LEU A 697 -11.40 -5.47 -13.10
CA LEU A 697 -11.82 -4.12 -12.72
C LEU A 697 -12.71 -3.49 -13.80
N TYR A 698 -13.82 -2.90 -13.37
CA TYR A 698 -14.81 -2.22 -14.20
C TYR A 698 -15.07 -0.81 -13.66
N ASP A 699 -15.29 0.15 -14.56
CA ASP A 699 -15.70 1.52 -14.29
C ASP A 699 -16.93 1.85 -15.13
N GLN A 700 -17.99 2.35 -14.50
CA GLN A 700 -19.30 2.62 -15.10
C GLN A 700 -19.85 1.50 -16.01
N GLY A 701 -19.55 0.23 -15.69
CA GLY A 701 -19.97 -0.91 -16.50
C GLY A 701 -18.94 -1.35 -17.56
N ALA A 702 -17.99 -0.50 -17.94
CA ALA A 702 -16.93 -0.82 -18.88
C ALA A 702 -15.73 -1.44 -18.18
N ARG A 703 -15.10 -2.45 -18.79
CA ARG A 703 -13.91 -3.11 -18.22
C ARG A 703 -12.72 -2.17 -18.31
N VAL A 704 -12.13 -1.77 -17.18
CA VAL A 704 -11.00 -0.83 -17.10
C VAL A 704 -9.73 -1.43 -17.72
N TYR A 705 -9.55 -2.74 -17.58
CA TYR A 705 -8.38 -3.44 -18.11
C TYR A 705 -8.78 -4.60 -19.00
N SER A 706 -8.61 -4.43 -20.32
CA SER A 706 -8.77 -5.49 -21.30
C SER A 706 -7.78 -5.32 -22.47
N PRO A 707 -7.53 -6.35 -23.30
CA PRO A 707 -6.70 -6.19 -24.50
C PRO A 707 -7.17 -5.08 -25.46
N LYS A 708 -8.46 -4.72 -25.41
CA LYS A 708 -9.07 -3.64 -26.21
C LYS A 708 -9.21 -2.31 -25.45
N ASN A 709 -9.00 -2.32 -24.14
CA ASN A 709 -9.11 -1.17 -23.25
C ASN A 709 -7.93 -1.21 -22.28
N LYS A 710 -6.73 -1.04 -22.84
CA LYS A 710 -5.46 -0.96 -22.09
C LYS A 710 -5.09 0.52 -22.04
N PRO A 711 -4.86 1.10 -20.84
CA PRO A 711 -4.46 2.50 -20.76
C PRO A 711 -3.14 2.69 -21.52
N THR A 712 -3.03 3.81 -22.24
CA THR A 712 -1.81 4.19 -22.96
C THR A 712 -0.70 4.50 -21.96
N ALA A 713 0.56 4.55 -22.42
CA ALA A 713 1.67 4.94 -21.55
C ALA A 713 1.43 6.32 -20.92
N ALA A 714 0.82 7.25 -21.67
CA ALA A 714 0.44 8.56 -21.16
C ALA A 714 -0.62 8.48 -20.05
N ASP A 715 -1.62 7.62 -20.19
CA ASP A 715 -2.73 7.48 -19.22
C ASP A 715 -2.29 6.95 -17.84
N VAL A 716 -1.15 6.26 -17.77
CA VAL A 716 -0.56 5.76 -16.51
C VAL A 716 0.66 6.58 -16.05
N GLY A 717 0.90 7.74 -16.66
CA GLY A 717 2.05 8.58 -16.34
C GLY A 717 3.40 7.95 -16.71
N ALA A 718 3.41 6.94 -17.58
CA ALA A 718 4.63 6.33 -18.08
C ALA A 718 5.21 7.17 -19.23
N LEU A 719 6.46 7.61 -19.03
CA LEU A 719 7.19 8.41 -20.01
C LEU A 719 7.37 7.64 -21.34
N PRO A 720 7.25 8.31 -22.51
CA PRO A 720 7.49 7.69 -23.79
C PRO A 720 8.94 7.16 -23.90
N LYS A 721 9.10 6.05 -24.62
CA LYS A 721 10.39 5.34 -24.80
C LYS A 721 11.48 6.19 -25.50
N LYS A 722 11.09 7.26 -26.19
CA LYS A 722 12.01 8.32 -26.64
C LYS A 722 12.12 9.33 -25.51
N GLY A 723 13.32 9.46 -24.93
CA GLY A 723 13.58 10.35 -23.82
C GLY A 723 13.00 11.75 -24.02
N LEU A 724 12.60 12.37 -22.91
CA LEU A 724 11.99 13.70 -22.86
C LEU A 724 12.85 14.71 -23.62
N THR A 725 12.23 15.42 -24.57
CA THR A 725 12.84 16.62 -25.11
C THR A 725 12.54 17.79 -24.17
N TRP A 726 13.41 18.80 -24.17
CA TRP A 726 13.21 19.99 -23.34
C TRP A 726 11.85 20.67 -23.59
N ASN A 727 11.30 20.57 -24.80
CA ASN A 727 10.00 21.14 -25.14
C ASN A 727 8.82 20.40 -24.47
N ASP A 728 8.99 19.14 -24.10
CA ASP A 728 7.95 18.33 -23.43
C ASP A 728 7.78 18.73 -21.95
N LEU A 729 8.78 19.42 -21.37
CA LEU A 729 8.82 19.85 -19.96
C LEU A 729 8.24 21.25 -19.72
N LYS A 730 7.85 21.98 -20.78
CA LYS A 730 7.43 23.38 -20.66
C LYS A 730 5.93 23.62 -20.49
N GLY A 731 5.14 22.56 -20.36
CA GLY A 731 3.68 22.63 -20.31
C GLY A 731 3.02 21.86 -19.16
N VAL A 732 3.75 21.56 -18.08
CA VAL A 732 3.20 21.02 -16.83
C VAL A 732 3.33 22.05 -15.72
#